data_AF-A0AB36CUZ4-F1
#
_entry.id   AF-A0AB36CUZ4-F1
#
_cell.length_a   1.000
_cell.length_b   1.000
_cell.length_c   1.000
_cell.angle_alpha   90.00
_cell.angle_beta   90.00
_cell.angle_gamma   90.00
#
_symmetry.space_group_name_H-M   'P 1'
#
loop_
_entity.id
_entity.type
_entity.pdbx_description
1 polymer ?
#
loop_
_entity_poly.entity_id
_entity_poly.type
_entity_poly.pdbx_seq_one_letter_code
_entity_poly.pdbx_strand_id
1 'polypeptide(L)'
;MTTGVLEQRQLYTKGDYVYGGGKGKDTDGDGKKEIDCSSLVWEMLKTAGYNVPYNNTLALKTNITNYDVIEWKDVLPGDIALWPTHTGFVESVDIENKSGLFFGSQNSTGPASATFGTDSNFWPMPIKFLRVKEVFKTGAQPGPAPTPAPATPPAPAVSPLMNFQYPFRKADGTQFTDSEEVFKALESEGSGNFLLGNHGFWHGGIHISHKVAPQCMRDEPIRCMGDGVVIAYRLNKDYLISEFVGENSCETLKYSNSFCLVRHDYKSPVSDEETPGTCNELTLYSLYMHLLPFDRYPASLDEMPAPRIRMVASGFKARSDIKDAVGCEEYGAISAGAEIEILEEHSDHIHAKGKLIAGSVSGRTVGQEFWFAYKQNGLAYPKSDGAPSWKQVILPERTQPGYWKGKVRAVVAASGLTLRQPPATLVHGAIAGEAMSAATSQGSTKPLVLCTSSTIEFDSGKVLNLKIGNKILRMAECTFVPNTSGAPTGLKSHTFPVPDTFWACVEDISPNCYVQWQGLTPSIFDEVVVMDTAIKAGDPIGYLGLNENIAGPNGGTSGKYQVHVEIFSADPRIGDFLKNKAGIKDGKQYLHLPANIALSKKAPQSGTIELSNEHFVELRKAVPFKDAVEWYEVTVVDNGESKTGLVKKEAAKLISQHDWEKLGFRVVKESNQNSDGFLDPDDLPEFFKTLYNDLDKFGNHDNKVTADDLSIALKNSEMRDHWSKLIADHPTEWKSKSDAPKWARLDELLEAFPAVLKHEKERIDKLVFWDELTGSAKVGNGTGVVSHFHPIAMVSNMLPGNRCFCFEQGIVDSPCQKGVPDVSKDHFELLSTQLGVEREVLRAIAVAETGDKVPFKEYVAGKQHATILYERHYMYRLLKLKGYTVEQLNDLSASEPKIVHTYQSGYSYGTEQAQYERFLRASEIDKEVAIKSCSWGKFQVMGEYFARLYKSSDELVEAQNYCALQHLQYFKIFLTKEKNMLEPMRQKNWLTIAKKYNGENQIGYDVNISNAYDQLKANW
;
A
#
# COMPACT_ATOMS: atom_id res chain seq x y z
N MET A 1 -8.51 17.74 -31.97
CA MET A 1 -8.64 18.82 -30.97
C MET A 1 -10.12 19.19 -30.92
N THR A 2 -10.79 18.94 -29.81
CA THR A 2 -12.18 19.41 -29.61
C THR A 2 -12.14 20.91 -29.34
N THR A 3 -13.13 21.66 -29.81
CA THR A 3 -13.16 23.13 -29.65
C THR A 3 -13.32 23.58 -28.20
N GLY A 4 -13.52 22.66 -27.24
CA GLY A 4 -13.81 22.94 -25.82
C GLY A 4 -15.28 23.32 -25.57
N VAL A 5 -16.09 23.32 -26.63
CA VAL A 5 -17.46 23.87 -26.64
C VAL A 5 -18.50 22.81 -26.26
N LEU A 6 -18.33 21.55 -26.68
CA LEU A 6 -19.27 20.47 -26.35
C LEU A 6 -19.25 20.10 -24.86
N GLU A 7 -18.11 20.32 -24.20
CA GLU A 7 -17.91 20.13 -22.77
C GLU A 7 -18.77 21.11 -21.94
N GLN A 8 -19.23 22.22 -22.55
CA GLN A 8 -20.12 23.20 -21.91
C GLN A 8 -21.59 22.77 -21.93
N ARG A 9 -21.97 21.73 -22.69
CA ARG A 9 -23.35 21.28 -22.87
C ARG A 9 -24.09 21.02 -21.55
N GLN A 10 -23.39 20.50 -20.56
CA GLN A 10 -23.92 20.22 -19.22
C GLN A 10 -24.43 21.45 -18.48
N LEU A 11 -24.02 22.66 -18.88
CA LEU A 11 -24.49 23.93 -18.31
C LEU A 11 -25.84 24.38 -18.91
N TYR A 12 -26.30 23.73 -19.97
CA TYR A 12 -27.52 24.07 -20.71
C TYR A 12 -28.47 22.87 -20.73
N THR A 13 -28.99 22.49 -19.57
CA THR A 13 -29.91 21.35 -19.46
C THR A 13 -31.37 21.76 -19.73
N LYS A 14 -32.17 20.83 -20.24
CA LYS A 14 -33.63 20.99 -20.43
C LYS A 14 -34.40 21.24 -19.11
N GLY A 15 -33.79 20.98 -17.96
CA GLY A 15 -34.36 21.31 -16.64
C GLY A 15 -34.35 22.81 -16.37
N ASP A 16 -33.28 23.49 -16.81
CA ASP A 16 -32.99 24.88 -16.48
C ASP A 16 -33.26 25.85 -17.63
N TYR A 17 -33.40 25.34 -18.86
CA TYR A 17 -33.58 26.15 -20.07
C TYR A 17 -34.76 25.69 -20.92
N VAL A 18 -35.44 26.66 -21.54
CA VAL A 18 -36.48 26.48 -22.56
C VAL A 18 -36.14 27.28 -23.82
N TYR A 19 -36.76 26.94 -24.95
CA TYR A 19 -36.59 27.71 -26.17
C TYR A 19 -37.30 29.06 -26.05
N GLY A 20 -36.57 30.16 -26.28
CA GLY A 20 -37.14 31.51 -26.22
C GLY A 20 -36.12 32.61 -26.49
N GLY A 21 -36.60 33.84 -26.63
CA GLY A 21 -35.78 34.99 -27.03
C GLY A 21 -35.01 35.67 -25.88
N GLY A 22 -35.13 35.18 -24.65
CA GLY A 22 -34.56 35.78 -23.44
C GLY A 22 -33.03 35.79 -23.32
N LYS A 23 -32.28 35.31 -24.33
CA LYS A 23 -30.80 35.29 -24.38
C LYS A 23 -30.17 34.66 -23.13
N GLY A 24 -30.70 33.53 -22.67
CA GLY A 24 -30.22 32.82 -21.49
C GLY A 24 -30.72 33.40 -20.16
N LYS A 25 -31.79 34.20 -20.17
CA LYS A 25 -32.45 34.74 -18.97
C LYS A 25 -33.86 34.20 -18.84
N ASP A 26 -34.34 34.12 -17.60
CA ASP A 26 -35.73 33.86 -17.26
C ASP A 26 -36.49 35.19 -17.38
N THR A 27 -37.20 35.37 -18.50
CA THR A 27 -37.88 36.63 -18.83
C THR A 27 -39.36 36.66 -18.44
N ASP A 28 -39.98 35.50 -18.23
CA ASP A 28 -41.38 35.37 -17.82
C ASP A 28 -41.57 34.92 -16.36
N GLY A 29 -40.49 34.58 -15.66
CA GLY A 29 -40.47 34.26 -14.24
C GLY A 29 -40.91 32.83 -13.92
N ASP A 30 -40.89 31.92 -14.90
CA ASP A 30 -41.33 30.53 -14.75
C ASP A 30 -40.26 29.61 -14.11
N GLY A 31 -39.09 30.18 -13.78
CA GLY A 31 -37.95 29.47 -13.20
C GLY A 31 -37.03 28.84 -14.24
N LYS A 32 -37.28 29.05 -15.55
CA LYS A 32 -36.45 28.54 -16.65
C LYS A 32 -35.93 29.67 -17.52
N LYS A 33 -34.70 29.50 -17.98
CA LYS A 33 -34.04 30.49 -18.85
C LYS A 33 -34.42 30.26 -20.30
N GLU A 34 -34.89 31.31 -20.97
CA GLU A 34 -35.20 31.29 -22.39
C GLU A 34 -33.95 31.48 -23.25
N ILE A 35 -33.64 30.53 -24.13
CA ILE A 35 -32.47 30.62 -25.02
C ILE A 35 -32.78 30.12 -26.43
N ASP A 36 -32.56 30.95 -27.44
CA ASP A 36 -32.70 30.59 -28.86
C ASP A 36 -31.42 29.91 -29.38
N CYS A 37 -31.50 29.34 -30.59
CA CYS A 37 -30.41 28.58 -31.19
C CYS A 37 -29.11 29.39 -31.37
N SER A 38 -29.18 30.67 -31.74
CA SER A 38 -28.01 31.52 -31.93
C SER A 38 -27.43 31.99 -30.59
N SER A 39 -28.30 32.28 -29.63
CA SER A 39 -27.91 32.63 -28.27
C SER A 39 -27.22 31.47 -27.55
N LEU A 40 -27.68 30.24 -27.76
CA LEU A 40 -27.02 29.03 -27.25
C LEU A 40 -25.61 28.86 -27.83
N VAL A 41 -25.46 29.00 -29.15
CA VAL A 41 -24.14 28.92 -29.82
C VAL A 41 -23.18 29.98 -29.27
N TRP A 42 -23.64 31.22 -29.12
CA TRP A 42 -22.81 32.32 -28.61
C TRP A 42 -22.39 32.13 -27.15
N GLU A 43 -23.32 31.77 -26.26
CA GLU A 43 -23.02 31.56 -24.84
C GLU A 43 -22.08 30.36 -24.62
N MET A 44 -22.25 29.28 -25.38
CA MET A 44 -21.35 28.11 -25.31
C MET A 44 -19.94 28.45 -25.82
N LEU A 45 -19.80 29.24 -26.90
CA LEU A 45 -18.49 29.72 -27.37
C LEU A 45 -17.82 30.62 -26.34
N LYS A 46 -18.57 31.54 -25.75
CA LYS A 46 -18.07 32.45 -24.72
C LYS A 46 -17.61 31.69 -23.47
N THR A 47 -18.39 30.70 -23.03
CA THR A 47 -18.04 29.85 -21.88
C THR A 47 -16.81 28.99 -22.18
N ALA A 48 -16.64 28.56 -23.44
CA ALA A 48 -15.43 27.87 -23.91
C ALA A 48 -14.22 28.79 -24.15
N GLY A 49 -14.31 30.09 -23.82
CA GLY A 49 -13.21 31.04 -23.88
C GLY A 49 -13.03 31.76 -25.23
N TYR A 50 -14.01 31.69 -26.14
CA TYR A 50 -13.97 32.46 -27.39
C TYR A 50 -14.60 33.85 -27.21
N ASN A 51 -13.84 34.87 -27.56
CA ASN A 51 -14.27 36.26 -27.65
C ASN A 51 -14.70 36.61 -29.08
N VAL A 52 -15.92 36.18 -29.44
CA VAL A 52 -16.56 36.49 -30.72
C VAL A 52 -17.85 37.29 -30.51
N PRO A 53 -18.19 38.23 -31.43
CA PRO A 53 -19.44 38.96 -31.34
C PRO A 53 -20.64 38.02 -31.49
N TYR A 54 -21.77 38.40 -30.92
CA TYR A 54 -23.03 37.67 -31.13
C TYR A 54 -23.42 37.72 -32.62
N ASN A 55 -23.64 36.54 -33.20
CA ASN A 55 -24.16 36.40 -34.55
C ASN A 55 -25.45 35.56 -34.51
N ASN A 56 -26.55 36.09 -35.03
CA ASN A 56 -27.71 35.28 -35.31
C ASN A 56 -27.44 34.29 -36.47
N THR A 57 -28.30 33.30 -36.67
CA THR A 57 -28.16 32.28 -37.71
C THR A 57 -27.91 32.87 -39.10
N LEU A 58 -28.53 34.02 -39.43
CA LEU A 58 -28.33 34.69 -40.72
C LEU A 58 -26.93 35.31 -40.84
N ALA A 59 -26.44 35.96 -39.77
CA ALA A 59 -25.10 36.53 -39.72
C ALA A 59 -24.00 35.44 -39.77
N LEU A 60 -24.22 34.29 -39.12
CA LEU A 60 -23.30 33.14 -39.19
C LEU A 60 -23.07 32.65 -40.62
N LYS A 61 -24.07 32.71 -41.51
CA LYS A 61 -23.94 32.26 -42.92
C LYS A 61 -22.81 32.96 -43.67
N THR A 62 -22.57 34.24 -43.37
CA THR A 62 -21.65 35.11 -44.09
C THR A 62 -20.42 35.50 -43.29
N ASN A 63 -20.38 35.20 -41.98
CA ASN A 63 -19.26 35.56 -41.11
C ASN A 63 -18.04 34.64 -41.29
N ILE A 64 -17.22 34.95 -42.30
CA ILE A 64 -15.90 34.32 -42.48
C ILE A 64 -14.79 35.04 -41.70
N THR A 65 -15.11 36.16 -41.04
CA THR A 65 -14.16 36.90 -40.21
C THR A 65 -13.84 36.09 -38.95
N ASN A 66 -14.87 35.58 -38.28
CA ASN A 66 -14.76 34.83 -37.03
C ASN A 66 -14.75 33.30 -37.18
N TYR A 67 -15.17 32.78 -38.34
CA TYR A 67 -15.35 31.34 -38.56
C TYR A 67 -14.72 30.88 -39.88
N ASP A 68 -14.18 29.67 -39.89
CA ASP A 68 -13.79 28.93 -41.08
C ASP A 68 -14.95 28.09 -41.60
N VAL A 69 -15.07 27.97 -42.92
CA VAL A 69 -16.06 27.10 -43.56
C VAL A 69 -15.47 25.70 -43.68
N ILE A 70 -16.17 24.70 -43.15
CA ILE A 70 -15.70 23.32 -43.11
C ILE A 70 -16.44 22.48 -44.15
N GLU A 71 -15.67 21.78 -44.98
CA GLU A 71 -16.20 20.81 -45.94
C GLU A 71 -16.71 19.56 -45.21
N TRP A 72 -17.76 18.92 -45.72
CA TRP A 72 -18.45 17.80 -45.06
C TRP A 72 -17.50 16.72 -44.53
N LYS A 73 -16.51 16.31 -45.33
CA LYS A 73 -15.53 15.26 -45.00
C LYS A 73 -14.60 15.63 -43.82
N ASP A 74 -14.49 16.91 -43.48
CA ASP A 74 -13.57 17.47 -42.49
C ASP A 74 -14.29 17.98 -41.23
N VAL A 75 -15.61 17.74 -41.14
CA VAL A 75 -16.45 18.11 -40.00
C VAL A 75 -16.05 17.28 -38.78
N LEU A 76 -15.92 17.95 -37.64
CA LEU A 76 -15.58 17.35 -36.35
C LEU A 76 -16.63 17.70 -35.28
N PRO A 77 -16.73 16.89 -34.21
CA PRO A 77 -17.47 17.29 -33.02
C PRO A 77 -17.03 18.66 -32.50
N GLY A 78 -17.99 19.56 -32.27
CA GLY A 78 -17.76 20.93 -31.85
C GLY A 78 -17.76 21.97 -32.97
N ASP A 79 -17.93 21.54 -34.24
CA ASP A 79 -18.26 22.44 -35.35
C ASP A 79 -19.72 22.88 -35.28
N ILE A 80 -20.02 24.05 -35.84
CA ILE A 80 -21.37 24.60 -35.92
C ILE A 80 -22.04 24.08 -37.19
N ALA A 81 -23.11 23.31 -37.03
CA ALA A 81 -24.03 22.96 -38.10
C ALA A 81 -25.05 24.08 -38.32
N LEU A 82 -25.20 24.53 -39.56
CA LEU A 82 -26.06 25.65 -39.93
C LEU A 82 -27.17 25.22 -40.90
N TRP A 83 -28.42 25.58 -40.58
CA TRP A 83 -29.61 25.42 -41.41
C TRP A 83 -30.16 26.79 -41.84
N PRO A 84 -31.16 26.86 -42.74
CA PRO A 84 -31.73 28.13 -43.18
C PRO A 84 -32.17 29.05 -42.03
N THR A 85 -32.72 28.50 -40.96
CA THR A 85 -33.27 29.24 -39.81
C THR A 85 -32.76 28.75 -38.45
N HIS A 86 -31.86 27.75 -38.42
CA HIS A 86 -31.40 27.12 -37.18
C HIS A 86 -29.88 26.90 -37.15
N THR A 87 -29.31 26.75 -35.96
CA THR A 87 -27.88 26.50 -35.76
C THR A 87 -27.64 25.68 -34.48
N GLY A 88 -26.57 24.89 -34.44
CA GLY A 88 -26.15 24.14 -33.25
C GLY A 88 -24.78 23.50 -33.43
N PHE A 89 -24.27 22.81 -32.39
CA PHE A 89 -22.96 22.16 -32.45
C PHE A 89 -23.08 20.69 -32.83
N VAL A 90 -22.28 20.24 -33.78
CA VAL A 90 -22.13 18.82 -34.14
C VAL A 90 -21.57 18.05 -32.94
N GLU A 91 -22.24 16.98 -32.53
CA GLU A 91 -21.81 16.08 -31.45
C GLU A 91 -21.09 14.83 -32.00
N SER A 92 -21.56 14.34 -33.15
CA SER A 92 -20.92 13.23 -33.89
C SER A 92 -21.29 13.29 -35.36
N VAL A 93 -20.46 12.68 -36.20
CA VAL A 93 -20.68 12.56 -37.64
C VAL A 93 -20.39 11.14 -38.11
N ASP A 94 -21.22 10.67 -39.02
CA ASP A 94 -20.98 9.51 -39.86
C ASP A 94 -20.78 10.02 -41.30
N ILE A 95 -19.51 10.19 -41.67
CA ILE A 95 -19.12 10.79 -42.95
C ILE A 95 -19.60 9.94 -44.14
N GLU A 96 -19.61 8.62 -43.98
CA GLU A 96 -19.98 7.67 -45.03
C GLU A 96 -21.49 7.67 -45.27
N ASN A 97 -22.29 7.66 -44.20
CA ASN A 97 -23.75 7.63 -44.28
C ASN A 97 -24.41 9.01 -44.42
N LYS A 98 -23.62 10.10 -44.48
CA LYS A 98 -24.12 11.49 -44.55
C LYS A 98 -25.12 11.81 -43.43
N SER A 99 -24.80 11.42 -42.20
CA SER A 99 -25.63 11.67 -41.02
C SER A 99 -24.80 12.05 -39.80
N GLY A 100 -25.46 12.53 -38.73
CA GLY A 100 -24.78 12.92 -37.49
C GLY A 100 -25.74 13.34 -36.39
N LEU A 101 -25.18 13.68 -35.23
CA LEU A 101 -25.87 14.28 -34.09
C LEU A 101 -25.45 15.73 -33.93
N PHE A 102 -26.37 16.59 -33.52
CA PHE A 102 -26.06 17.96 -33.10
C PHE A 102 -26.82 18.36 -31.84
N PHE A 103 -26.20 19.20 -31.03
CA PHE A 103 -26.80 19.87 -29.89
C PHE A 103 -27.25 21.29 -30.26
N GLY A 104 -28.52 21.60 -30.05
CA GLY A 104 -29.10 22.91 -30.36
C GLY A 104 -30.35 23.21 -29.53
N SER A 105 -30.78 24.47 -29.50
CA SER A 105 -31.99 24.87 -28.76
C SER A 105 -33.25 24.62 -29.58
N GLN A 106 -33.92 23.49 -29.33
CA GLN A 106 -35.07 23.00 -30.08
C GLN A 106 -36.38 23.68 -29.63
N ASN A 107 -37.25 24.06 -30.58
CA ASN A 107 -38.50 24.78 -30.30
C ASN A 107 -39.42 24.08 -29.26
N SER A 108 -39.42 22.75 -29.22
CA SER A 108 -40.30 21.95 -28.35
C SER A 108 -39.65 21.51 -27.04
N THR A 109 -38.32 21.54 -26.94
CA THR A 109 -37.59 20.89 -25.83
C THR A 109 -36.47 21.71 -25.24
N GLY A 110 -36.20 22.92 -25.75
CA GLY A 110 -35.04 23.71 -25.33
C GLY A 110 -33.73 23.06 -25.81
N PRO A 111 -32.59 23.34 -25.14
CA PRO A 111 -31.29 22.73 -25.49
C PRO A 111 -31.32 21.20 -25.41
N ALA A 112 -31.17 20.54 -26.57
CA ALA A 112 -31.21 19.09 -26.70
C ALA A 112 -30.44 18.60 -27.93
N SER A 113 -30.03 17.33 -27.88
CA SER A 113 -29.44 16.61 -29.01
C SER A 113 -30.51 16.17 -30.02
N ALA A 114 -30.20 16.25 -31.31
CA ALA A 114 -31.04 15.76 -32.40
C ALA A 114 -30.17 15.17 -33.53
N THR A 115 -30.72 14.20 -34.29
CA THR A 115 -30.07 13.66 -35.48
C THR A 115 -30.27 14.57 -36.68
N PHE A 116 -29.30 14.63 -37.59
CA PHE A 116 -29.41 15.30 -38.89
C PHE A 116 -28.88 14.42 -40.03
N GLY A 117 -29.30 14.73 -41.26
CA GLY A 117 -28.85 14.04 -42.47
C GLY A 117 -29.71 12.82 -42.83
N THR A 118 -29.11 11.80 -43.43
CA THR A 118 -29.84 10.64 -44.00
C THR A 118 -30.72 9.90 -43.00
N ASP A 119 -30.33 9.89 -41.72
CA ASP A 119 -31.04 9.19 -40.62
C ASP A 119 -32.01 10.10 -39.84
N SER A 120 -32.31 11.30 -40.33
CA SER A 120 -33.18 12.26 -39.66
C SER A 120 -34.47 12.54 -40.42
N ASN A 121 -35.61 12.37 -39.73
CA ASN A 121 -36.94 12.68 -40.27
C ASN A 121 -37.26 14.19 -40.28
N PHE A 122 -36.47 15.02 -39.60
CA PHE A 122 -36.79 16.44 -39.38
C PHE A 122 -35.64 17.39 -39.74
N TRP A 123 -34.40 17.03 -39.45
CA TRP A 123 -33.24 17.88 -39.74
C TRP A 123 -32.51 17.36 -40.99
N PRO A 124 -32.70 17.99 -42.17
CA PRO A 124 -31.94 17.62 -43.35
C PRO A 124 -30.45 17.95 -43.17
N MET A 125 -29.62 17.60 -44.16
CA MET A 125 -28.21 17.98 -44.13
C MET A 125 -28.03 19.50 -43.92
N PRO A 126 -27.17 19.95 -42.99
CA PRO A 126 -26.82 21.35 -42.83
C PRO A 126 -26.36 21.96 -44.15
N ILE A 127 -26.74 23.21 -44.39
CA ILE A 127 -26.34 23.94 -45.59
C ILE A 127 -24.90 24.43 -45.51
N LYS A 128 -24.32 24.45 -44.31
CA LYS A 128 -22.94 24.88 -44.04
C LYS A 128 -22.46 24.35 -42.70
N PHE A 129 -21.16 24.06 -42.61
CA PHE A 129 -20.48 23.81 -41.34
C PHE A 129 -19.46 24.92 -41.10
N LEU A 130 -19.37 25.38 -39.85
CA LEU A 130 -18.48 26.47 -39.45
C LEU A 130 -17.65 26.04 -38.24
N ARG A 131 -16.36 26.38 -38.25
CA ARG A 131 -15.47 26.24 -37.09
C ARG A 131 -15.06 27.62 -36.63
N VAL A 132 -15.20 27.92 -35.34
CA VAL A 132 -14.72 29.20 -34.79
C VAL A 132 -13.19 29.27 -34.94
N LYS A 133 -12.68 30.40 -35.41
CA LYS A 133 -11.23 30.60 -35.57
C LYS A 133 -10.57 30.71 -34.20
N GLU A 134 -9.55 29.90 -33.98
CA GLU A 134 -8.78 29.86 -32.71
C GLU A 134 -8.19 31.22 -32.31
N VAL A 135 -7.94 32.13 -33.27
CA VAL A 135 -7.46 33.49 -32.98
C VAL A 135 -8.39 34.31 -32.08
N PHE A 136 -9.68 33.94 -32.01
CA PHE A 136 -10.64 34.60 -31.14
C PHE A 136 -10.74 33.95 -29.76
N LYS A 137 -9.97 32.90 -29.47
CA LYS A 137 -9.90 32.31 -28.14
C LYS A 137 -9.03 33.18 -27.24
N THR A 138 -9.61 33.76 -26.20
CA THR A 138 -8.87 34.60 -25.25
C THR A 138 -8.02 33.73 -24.34
N GLY A 139 -6.70 33.88 -24.47
CA GLY A 139 -5.68 33.09 -23.77
C GLY A 139 -4.61 32.61 -24.77
N ALA A 140 -3.54 33.39 -24.93
CA ALA A 140 -2.45 33.04 -25.83
C ALA A 140 -1.70 31.79 -25.35
N GLN A 141 -1.55 30.81 -26.25
CA GLN A 141 -0.38 29.92 -26.30
C GLN A 141 0.47 30.30 -27.54
N PRO A 142 1.80 30.07 -27.50
CA PRO A 142 2.84 30.95 -28.05
C PRO A 142 3.21 30.74 -29.54
N GLY A 143 3.93 31.72 -30.12
CA GLY A 143 4.53 31.69 -31.47
C GLY A 143 5.95 31.07 -31.55
N PRO A 144 6.49 30.84 -32.76
CA PRO A 144 7.30 29.64 -33.05
C PRO A 144 8.80 29.87 -33.35
N ALA A 145 9.68 28.93 -32.90
CA ALA A 145 10.96 28.44 -33.47
C ALA A 145 11.85 27.80 -32.37
N PRO A 146 12.78 26.83 -32.61
CA PRO A 146 13.03 25.91 -33.73
C PRO A 146 12.62 24.46 -33.39
N THR A 147 12.84 23.49 -34.29
CA THR A 147 12.34 22.10 -34.29
C THR A 147 12.24 21.44 -32.90
N PRO A 148 11.02 21.14 -32.39
CA PRO A 148 10.83 20.46 -31.11
C PRO A 148 10.98 18.94 -31.24
N ALA A 149 11.64 18.37 -30.25
CA ALA A 149 11.74 16.94 -29.99
C ALA A 149 10.35 16.29 -29.78
N PRO A 150 10.24 14.94 -29.84
CA PRO A 150 8.98 14.20 -29.79
C PRO A 150 8.03 14.65 -28.67
N ALA A 151 6.73 14.65 -28.96
CA ALA A 151 5.66 15.09 -28.06
C ALA A 151 5.81 14.54 -26.63
N THR A 152 5.71 15.44 -25.64
CA THR A 152 5.64 15.07 -24.22
C THR A 152 4.36 14.23 -23.99
N PRO A 153 4.45 13.06 -23.34
CA PRO A 153 3.32 12.17 -23.08
C PRO A 153 2.24 12.86 -22.23
N PRO A 154 1.00 12.31 -22.14
CA PRO A 154 0.03 12.74 -21.13
C PRO A 154 0.71 12.87 -19.77
N ALA A 155 0.34 13.89 -18.97
CA ALA A 155 0.77 13.93 -17.57
C ALA A 155 0.50 12.55 -16.96
N PRO A 156 1.55 11.83 -16.53
CA PRO A 156 1.37 10.46 -16.08
C PRO A 156 0.36 10.48 -14.95
N ALA A 157 -0.55 9.52 -14.93
CA ALA A 157 -1.25 9.19 -13.69
C ALA A 157 -0.18 9.18 -12.59
N VAL A 158 -0.35 9.97 -11.53
CA VAL A 158 0.59 10.00 -10.41
C VAL A 158 0.79 8.55 -10.01
N SER A 159 1.96 8.00 -10.35
CA SER A 159 2.24 6.61 -10.01
C SER A 159 2.23 6.58 -8.49
N PRO A 160 1.46 5.67 -7.86
CA PRO A 160 1.44 5.60 -6.41
C PRO A 160 2.87 5.47 -5.93
N LEU A 161 3.23 6.25 -4.91
CA LEU A 161 4.57 6.19 -4.35
C LEU A 161 4.87 4.74 -3.95
N MET A 162 6.08 4.30 -4.26
CA MET A 162 6.56 2.99 -3.84
C MET A 162 6.46 2.86 -2.32
N ASN A 163 5.77 1.83 -1.84
CA ASN A 163 5.67 1.56 -0.42
C ASN A 163 6.93 0.84 0.06
N PHE A 164 7.29 1.07 1.32
CA PHE A 164 8.37 0.36 2.01
C PHE A 164 7.91 -0.18 3.36
N GLN A 165 8.54 -1.25 3.84
CA GLN A 165 8.34 -1.86 5.15
C GLN A 165 9.63 -2.51 5.64
N TYR A 166 9.78 -2.70 6.96
CA TYR A 166 10.88 -3.48 7.49
C TYR A 166 10.76 -4.97 7.11
N PRO A 167 11.90 -5.67 6.93
CA PRO A 167 11.94 -7.02 6.36
C PRO A 167 11.36 -8.12 7.26
N PHE A 168 11.06 -7.84 8.52
CA PHE A 168 10.43 -8.77 9.45
C PHE A 168 9.49 -8.02 10.40
N ARG A 169 8.63 -8.78 11.09
CA ARG A 169 7.61 -8.26 12.01
C ARG A 169 7.88 -8.70 13.44
N LYS A 170 7.18 -8.08 14.39
CA LYS A 170 7.14 -8.53 15.79
C LYS A 170 6.45 -9.90 15.88
N ALA A 171 6.63 -10.59 17.01
CA ALA A 171 6.06 -11.92 17.24
C ALA A 171 4.52 -11.97 17.19
N ASP A 172 3.85 -10.83 17.41
CA ASP A 172 2.38 -10.69 17.28
C ASP A 172 1.91 -10.41 15.84
N GLY A 173 2.83 -10.41 14.87
CA GLY A 173 2.55 -10.14 13.47
C GLY A 173 2.38 -8.65 13.13
N THR A 174 2.62 -7.74 14.08
CA THR A 174 2.59 -6.28 13.85
C THR A 174 3.93 -5.76 13.33
N GLN A 175 3.88 -4.65 12.59
CA GLN A 175 5.08 -4.01 12.05
C GLN A 175 5.75 -3.12 13.12
N PHE A 176 7.07 -2.93 13.02
CA PHE A 176 7.82 -1.99 13.85
C PHE A 176 7.40 -0.54 13.57
N THR A 177 7.40 0.29 14.62
CA THR A 177 6.91 1.68 14.52
C THR A 177 7.98 2.67 14.06
N ASP A 178 9.25 2.36 14.35
CA ASP A 178 10.43 3.10 13.91
C ASP A 178 11.65 2.17 13.84
N SER A 179 12.77 2.70 13.33
CA SER A 179 14.01 1.93 13.15
C SER A 179 14.72 1.60 14.46
N GLU A 180 14.48 2.37 15.53
CA GLU A 180 15.12 2.14 16.83
C GLU A 180 14.64 0.82 17.44
N GLU A 181 13.36 0.50 17.30
CA GLU A 181 12.84 -0.82 17.71
C GLU A 181 13.51 -1.98 16.95
N VAL A 182 13.76 -1.79 15.65
CA VAL A 182 14.40 -2.81 14.81
C VAL A 182 15.88 -2.96 15.17
N PHE A 183 16.60 -1.85 15.32
CA PHE A 183 18.00 -1.88 15.73
C PHE A 183 18.17 -2.52 17.09
N LYS A 184 17.30 -2.20 18.05
CA LYS A 184 17.31 -2.83 19.37
C LYS A 184 17.09 -4.33 19.31
N ALA A 185 16.26 -4.82 18.39
CA ALA A 185 16.11 -6.24 18.16
C ALA A 185 17.42 -6.84 17.61
N LEU A 186 18.06 -6.17 16.65
CA LEU A 186 19.32 -6.59 16.03
C LEU A 186 20.52 -6.57 16.98
N GLU A 187 20.50 -5.84 18.11
CA GLU A 187 21.58 -5.84 19.12
C GLU A 187 21.89 -7.24 19.70
N SER A 188 20.98 -8.20 19.52
CA SER A 188 21.18 -9.60 19.94
C SER A 188 21.88 -10.47 18.88
N GLU A 189 22.15 -9.92 17.68
CA GLU A 189 22.98 -10.60 16.69
C GLU A 189 24.46 -10.60 17.12
N GLY A 190 25.09 -11.77 17.01
CA GLY A 190 26.51 -11.93 17.33
C GLY A 190 27.45 -11.81 16.13
N SER A 191 26.93 -11.63 14.91
CA SER A 191 27.73 -11.63 13.67
C SER A 191 26.88 -11.17 12.47
N GLY A 192 27.54 -10.80 11.36
CA GLY A 192 26.84 -10.39 10.13
C GLY A 192 26.25 -8.99 10.22
N ASN A 193 26.99 -8.10 10.87
CA ASN A 193 26.66 -6.70 10.94
C ASN A 193 27.07 -6.02 9.63
N PHE A 194 26.23 -5.11 9.14
CA PHE A 194 26.70 -4.10 8.22
C PHE A 194 27.70 -3.22 8.98
N LEU A 195 28.88 -2.88 8.49
CA LEU A 195 29.36 -2.96 7.12
C LEU A 195 30.58 -3.91 6.98
N LEU A 196 30.98 -4.56 8.07
CA LEU A 196 32.20 -5.37 8.14
C LEU A 196 31.91 -6.74 8.74
N GLY A 197 32.43 -7.77 8.07
CA GLY A 197 32.51 -9.12 8.59
C GLY A 197 33.66 -9.30 9.58
N ASN A 198 33.75 -10.50 10.17
CA ASN A 198 34.68 -10.81 11.26
C ASN A 198 36.17 -10.66 10.95
N HIS A 199 36.55 -10.56 9.68
CA HIS A 199 37.94 -10.45 9.23
C HIS A 199 38.20 -9.16 8.43
N GLY A 200 37.40 -8.12 8.65
CA GLY A 200 37.54 -6.84 7.93
C GLY A 200 37.12 -6.93 6.46
N PHE A 201 36.39 -7.97 6.08
CA PHE A 201 35.78 -8.10 4.75
C PHE A 201 34.52 -7.22 4.66
N TRP A 202 34.29 -6.56 3.53
CA TRP A 202 33.07 -5.79 3.31
C TRP A 202 31.84 -6.69 3.42
N HIS A 203 30.86 -6.29 4.21
CA HIS A 203 29.62 -7.03 4.41
C HIS A 203 28.43 -6.17 4.01
N GLY A 204 27.86 -6.47 2.83
CA GLY A 204 26.88 -5.62 2.13
C GLY A 204 25.47 -5.62 2.72
N GLY A 205 25.23 -6.36 3.81
CA GLY A 205 23.91 -6.58 4.37
C GLY A 205 23.89 -6.79 5.88
N ILE A 206 22.77 -7.32 6.36
CA ILE A 206 22.57 -7.71 7.76
C ILE A 206 22.10 -9.16 7.83
N HIS A 207 22.42 -9.83 8.93
CA HIS A 207 21.76 -11.09 9.29
C HIS A 207 20.52 -10.84 10.14
N ILE A 208 19.46 -11.61 9.89
CA ILE A 208 18.31 -11.73 10.77
C ILE A 208 18.23 -13.21 11.15
N SER A 209 18.51 -13.54 12.40
CA SER A 209 18.53 -14.91 12.90
C SER A 209 17.35 -15.22 13.82
N HIS A 210 17.17 -16.50 14.13
CA HIS A 210 16.19 -16.97 15.11
C HIS A 210 16.40 -16.40 16.53
N LYS A 211 17.58 -15.83 16.85
CA LYS A 211 17.78 -15.12 18.13
C LYS A 211 17.01 -13.82 18.18
N VAL A 212 16.94 -13.10 17.06
CA VAL A 212 16.27 -11.79 16.93
C VAL A 212 14.82 -11.93 16.50
N ALA A 213 14.56 -12.86 15.58
CA ALA A 213 13.23 -13.09 15.01
C ALA A 213 12.87 -14.58 15.03
N PRO A 214 12.69 -15.21 16.22
CA PRO A 214 12.32 -16.62 16.33
C PRO A 214 11.00 -16.95 15.62
N GLN A 215 10.06 -16.00 15.59
CA GLN A 215 8.81 -16.09 14.81
C GLN A 215 9.06 -16.34 13.32
N CYS A 216 10.21 -15.90 12.78
CA CYS A 216 10.58 -16.08 11.38
C CYS A 216 11.06 -17.48 11.01
N MET A 217 11.10 -18.40 11.97
CA MET A 217 11.24 -19.82 11.66
C MET A 217 9.93 -20.47 11.19
N ARG A 218 8.75 -19.92 11.55
CA ARG A 218 7.46 -20.57 11.23
C ARG A 218 6.26 -19.64 11.14
N ASP A 219 6.10 -18.77 12.13
CA ASP A 219 4.84 -18.04 12.35
C ASP A 219 4.71 -16.81 11.44
N GLU A 220 5.82 -16.10 11.22
CA GLU A 220 5.85 -14.87 10.41
C GLU A 220 6.96 -14.94 9.35
N PRO A 221 6.68 -14.81 8.05
CA PRO A 221 7.72 -14.84 7.05
C PRO A 221 8.62 -13.60 7.14
N ILE A 222 9.84 -13.71 6.62
CA ILE A 222 10.59 -12.57 6.10
C ILE A 222 9.78 -11.97 4.94
N ARG A 223 9.74 -10.64 4.86
CA ARG A 223 8.85 -9.90 3.98
C ARG A 223 9.62 -8.96 3.04
N CYS A 224 9.00 -8.69 1.89
CA CYS A 224 9.54 -7.79 0.89
C CYS A 224 9.61 -6.36 1.48
N MET A 225 10.75 -5.70 1.34
CA MET A 225 11.01 -4.39 1.95
C MET A 225 10.38 -3.24 1.17
N GLY A 226 10.10 -3.42 -0.12
CA GLY A 226 9.56 -2.38 -0.98
C GLY A 226 8.71 -2.95 -2.11
N ASP A 227 7.80 -2.14 -2.67
CA ASP A 227 7.13 -2.53 -3.91
C ASP A 227 8.19 -2.73 -5.01
N GLY A 228 8.02 -3.75 -5.83
CA GLY A 228 9.02 -4.06 -6.84
C GLY A 228 8.64 -5.25 -7.70
N VAL A 229 9.66 -5.85 -8.29
CA VAL A 229 9.56 -7.02 -9.14
C VAL A 229 10.61 -8.04 -8.72
N VAL A 230 10.20 -9.26 -8.39
CA VAL A 230 11.12 -10.38 -8.27
C VAL A 230 11.72 -10.62 -9.65
N ILE A 231 13.04 -10.48 -9.75
CA ILE A 231 13.79 -10.63 -11.00
C ILE A 231 14.55 -11.96 -11.09
N ALA A 232 14.89 -12.55 -9.93
CA ALA A 232 15.47 -13.87 -9.86
C ALA A 232 15.18 -14.51 -8.51
N TYR A 233 15.12 -15.84 -8.48
CA TYR A 233 15.13 -16.61 -7.24
C TYR A 233 15.82 -17.96 -7.46
N ARG A 234 16.31 -18.56 -6.37
CA ARG A 234 16.69 -19.97 -6.31
C ARG A 234 15.93 -20.59 -5.15
N LEU A 235 15.29 -21.74 -5.37
CA LEU A 235 14.60 -22.49 -4.33
C LEU A 235 15.22 -23.87 -4.23
N ASN A 236 15.85 -24.19 -3.10
CA ASN A 236 16.33 -25.54 -2.88
C ASN A 236 15.16 -26.47 -2.59
N LYS A 237 15.26 -27.71 -3.08
CA LYS A 237 14.27 -28.73 -2.75
C LYS A 237 14.34 -29.07 -1.25
N ASP A 238 15.53 -29.35 -0.76
CA ASP A 238 15.86 -29.55 0.65
C ASP A 238 17.21 -28.89 0.95
N TYR A 239 17.68 -28.94 2.20
CA TYR A 239 18.99 -28.43 2.57
C TYR A 239 20.10 -29.08 1.74
N LEU A 240 21.00 -28.23 1.23
CA LEU A 240 22.24 -28.67 0.63
C LEU A 240 23.19 -29.19 1.71
N ILE A 241 24.06 -30.10 1.30
CA ILE A 241 25.05 -30.72 2.18
C ILE A 241 26.46 -30.26 1.76
N SER A 242 27.27 -29.92 2.73
CA SER A 242 28.71 -29.72 2.59
C SER A 242 29.44 -30.68 3.54
N GLU A 243 30.40 -31.44 3.02
CA GLU A 243 31.22 -32.34 3.83
C GLU A 243 32.50 -31.61 4.24
N PHE A 244 32.80 -31.61 5.53
CA PHE A 244 34.09 -31.17 6.05
C PHE A 244 34.87 -32.39 6.54
N VAL A 245 36.03 -32.63 5.93
CA VAL A 245 36.95 -33.70 6.33
C VAL A 245 38.13 -33.06 7.04
N GLY A 246 38.08 -33.07 8.37
CA GLY A 246 39.18 -32.68 9.23
C GLY A 246 40.18 -33.82 9.46
N GLU A 247 41.21 -33.57 10.27
CA GLU A 247 42.25 -34.57 10.56
C GLU A 247 41.72 -35.79 11.33
N ASN A 248 40.70 -35.60 12.18
CA ASN A 248 40.14 -36.63 13.07
C ASN A 248 38.60 -36.75 13.02
N SER A 249 37.93 -35.97 12.17
CA SER A 249 36.47 -35.88 12.12
C SER A 249 35.97 -35.65 10.70
N CYS A 250 34.75 -36.13 10.43
CA CYS A 250 34.03 -35.86 9.19
C CYS A 250 32.67 -35.31 9.58
N GLU A 251 32.42 -34.04 9.26
CA GLU A 251 31.16 -33.37 9.59
C GLU A 251 30.32 -33.20 8.32
N THR A 252 29.02 -33.45 8.44
CA THR A 252 28.03 -33.21 7.39
C THR A 252 27.25 -31.96 7.76
N LEU A 253 27.52 -30.86 7.07
CA LEU A 253 26.93 -29.55 7.35
C LEU A 253 25.78 -29.27 6.38
N LYS A 254 24.65 -28.80 6.92
CA LYS A 254 23.46 -28.41 6.17
C LYS A 254 23.41 -26.91 6.00
N TYR A 255 23.10 -26.47 4.79
CA TYR A 255 22.90 -25.06 4.50
C TYR A 255 21.87 -24.87 3.39
N SER A 256 21.40 -23.64 3.24
CA SER A 256 20.56 -23.22 2.12
C SER A 256 21.27 -22.13 1.32
N ASN A 257 21.22 -22.23 0.00
CA ASN A 257 21.52 -21.13 -0.91
C ASN A 257 20.27 -20.69 -1.68
N SER A 258 19.09 -20.96 -1.12
CA SER A 258 17.85 -20.40 -1.64
C SER A 258 17.87 -18.89 -1.47
N PHE A 259 17.44 -18.16 -2.49
CA PHE A 259 17.37 -16.70 -2.44
C PHE A 259 16.21 -16.15 -3.24
N CYS A 260 15.85 -14.91 -2.92
CA CYS A 260 14.98 -14.06 -3.72
C CYS A 260 15.67 -12.71 -3.97
N LEU A 261 15.68 -12.26 -5.22
CA LEU A 261 16.22 -10.98 -5.64
C LEU A 261 15.11 -10.13 -6.23
N VAL A 262 14.87 -8.96 -5.64
CA VAL A 262 13.81 -8.03 -6.03
C VAL A 262 14.43 -6.74 -6.56
N ARG A 263 13.99 -6.27 -7.73
CA ARG A 263 14.29 -4.94 -8.26
C ARG A 263 13.21 -3.95 -7.84
N HIS A 264 13.62 -2.78 -7.40
CA HIS A 264 12.77 -1.65 -7.03
C HIS A 264 13.14 -0.44 -7.88
N ASP A 265 12.24 -0.02 -8.76
CA ASP A 265 12.43 1.18 -9.57
C ASP A 265 11.79 2.39 -8.86
N TYR A 266 12.55 2.99 -7.92
CA TYR A 266 12.05 4.09 -7.09
C TYR A 266 11.98 5.40 -7.85
N LYS A 267 10.88 6.13 -7.66
CA LYS A 267 10.70 7.53 -8.06
C LYS A 267 10.10 8.31 -6.91
N SER A 268 10.68 9.46 -6.58
CA SER A 268 10.09 10.42 -5.65
C SER A 268 8.82 11.04 -6.23
N PRO A 269 8.03 11.80 -5.42
CA PRO A 269 7.07 12.75 -5.98
C PRO A 269 7.74 13.66 -7.01
N VAL A 270 6.92 14.18 -7.92
CA VAL A 270 7.36 15.22 -8.85
C VAL A 270 7.50 16.52 -8.07
N SER A 271 8.60 17.23 -8.27
CA SER A 271 8.85 18.54 -7.69
C SER A 271 7.89 19.58 -8.27
N ASP A 272 7.27 20.37 -7.39
CA ASP A 272 6.41 21.50 -7.77
C ASP A 272 7.12 22.86 -7.58
N GLU A 273 8.32 22.88 -6.99
CA GLU A 273 9.00 24.10 -6.56
C GLU A 273 10.35 24.37 -7.25
N GLU A 274 11.44 23.75 -6.75
CA GLU A 274 12.82 24.15 -7.09
C GLU A 274 13.21 23.75 -8.52
N THR A 275 12.78 22.57 -8.94
CA THR A 275 12.96 22.07 -10.31
C THR A 275 11.66 21.45 -10.82
N PRO A 276 10.65 22.28 -11.16
CA PRO A 276 9.31 21.82 -11.47
C PRO A 276 9.28 20.73 -12.55
N GLY A 277 8.52 19.66 -12.32
CA GLY A 277 8.37 18.55 -13.27
C GLY A 277 9.46 17.48 -13.22
N THR A 278 10.45 17.61 -12.32
CA THR A 278 11.51 16.60 -12.12
C THR A 278 11.23 15.72 -10.89
N CYS A 279 11.82 14.53 -10.83
CA CYS A 279 11.78 13.66 -9.65
C CYS A 279 13.18 13.04 -9.42
N ASN A 280 13.45 12.61 -8.20
CA ASN A 280 14.61 11.78 -7.88
C ASN A 280 14.26 10.33 -8.26
N GLU A 281 15.17 9.67 -8.97
CA GLU A 281 15.01 8.28 -9.39
C GLU A 281 16.22 7.45 -8.96
N LEU A 282 15.97 6.20 -8.57
CA LEU A 282 17.02 5.24 -8.25
C LEU A 282 16.50 3.81 -8.45
N THR A 283 17.25 2.99 -9.19
CA THR A 283 17.02 1.54 -9.17
C THR A 283 17.76 0.91 -8.01
N LEU A 284 17.00 0.24 -7.14
CA LEU A 284 17.47 -0.50 -5.98
C LEU A 284 17.20 -1.98 -6.17
N TYR A 285 17.96 -2.81 -5.45
CA TYR A 285 17.77 -4.24 -5.39
C TYR A 285 17.77 -4.68 -3.93
N SER A 286 16.85 -5.57 -3.56
CA SER A 286 16.92 -6.28 -2.28
C SER A 286 17.18 -7.76 -2.51
N LEU A 287 18.20 -8.29 -1.84
CA LEU A 287 18.57 -9.70 -1.89
C LEU A 287 18.28 -10.34 -0.53
N TYR A 288 17.60 -11.49 -0.56
CA TYR A 288 17.29 -12.29 0.61
C TYR A 288 17.88 -13.68 0.42
N MET A 289 19.00 -13.95 1.09
CA MET A 289 19.81 -15.16 0.91
C MET A 289 19.66 -16.11 2.10
N HIS A 290 19.82 -17.41 1.88
CA HIS A 290 19.68 -18.49 2.87
C HIS A 290 18.24 -18.74 3.32
N LEU A 291 17.27 -18.63 2.40
CA LEU A 291 15.86 -18.88 2.70
C LEU A 291 15.57 -20.37 2.94
N LEU A 292 14.48 -20.67 3.66
CA LEU A 292 14.03 -22.03 3.95
C LEU A 292 13.77 -22.84 2.65
N PRO A 293 14.29 -24.09 2.51
CA PRO A 293 13.99 -24.97 1.38
C PRO A 293 12.54 -25.44 1.32
N PHE A 294 12.07 -25.84 0.14
CA PHE A 294 10.67 -26.17 -0.12
C PHE A 294 10.12 -27.32 0.73
N ASP A 295 10.84 -28.45 0.81
CA ASP A 295 10.38 -29.64 1.55
C ASP A 295 10.29 -29.39 3.07
N ARG A 296 10.76 -28.22 3.55
CA ARG A 296 10.68 -27.78 4.94
C ARG A 296 9.52 -26.80 5.20
N TYR A 297 8.71 -26.44 4.20
CA TYR A 297 7.53 -25.61 4.43
C TYR A 297 6.44 -26.32 5.26
N PRO A 298 6.10 -27.58 4.99
CA PRO A 298 5.28 -28.36 5.90
C PRO A 298 5.99 -28.49 7.26
N ALA A 299 5.31 -28.15 8.35
CA ALA A 299 5.88 -28.32 9.68
C ALA A 299 6.10 -29.83 9.96
N SER A 300 7.33 -30.19 10.32
CA SER A 300 7.61 -31.55 10.82
C SER A 300 6.93 -31.73 12.18
N LEU A 301 6.66 -32.98 12.58
CA LEU A 301 6.07 -33.29 13.89
C LEU A 301 6.92 -32.73 15.05
N ASP A 302 8.24 -32.65 14.86
CA ASP A 302 9.20 -32.13 15.84
C ASP A 302 9.23 -30.58 15.89
N GLU A 303 8.73 -29.91 14.84
CA GLU A 303 8.58 -28.44 14.76
C GLU A 303 7.18 -27.95 15.19
N MET A 304 6.23 -28.88 15.37
CA MET A 304 4.91 -28.56 15.90
C MET A 304 5.07 -28.17 17.37
N PRO A 305 4.69 -26.94 17.75
CA PRO A 305 4.77 -26.55 19.14
C PRO A 305 3.70 -27.30 19.94
N ALA A 306 3.85 -27.24 21.26
CA ALA A 306 2.84 -27.72 22.19
C ALA A 306 1.42 -27.31 21.74
N PRO A 307 0.44 -28.23 21.75
CA PRO A 307 -0.92 -27.94 21.32
C PRO A 307 -1.45 -26.69 22.00
N ARG A 308 -2.05 -25.77 21.24
CA ARG A 308 -2.67 -24.57 21.77
C ARG A 308 -4.18 -24.71 21.73
N ILE A 309 -4.85 -24.16 22.73
CA ILE A 309 -6.31 -24.08 22.78
C ILE A 309 -6.76 -22.66 23.06
N ARG A 310 -7.94 -22.31 22.57
CA ARG A 310 -8.64 -21.06 22.89
C ARG A 310 -9.94 -21.39 23.62
N MET A 311 -10.11 -20.81 24.80
CA MET A 311 -11.31 -20.99 25.62
C MET A 311 -12.52 -20.33 24.95
N VAL A 312 -13.63 -21.06 24.81
CA VAL A 312 -14.88 -20.57 24.23
C VAL A 312 -15.81 -20.01 25.31
N ALA A 313 -15.63 -20.41 26.56
CA ALA A 313 -16.45 -19.95 27.68
C ALA A 313 -15.62 -19.74 28.95
N SER A 314 -16.08 -18.80 29.77
CA SER A 314 -15.58 -18.56 31.11
C SER A 314 -16.14 -19.57 32.11
N GLY A 315 -15.51 -19.72 33.28
CA GLY A 315 -16.03 -20.53 34.39
C GLY A 315 -15.18 -21.75 34.76
N PHE A 316 -14.15 -22.03 33.97
CA PHE A 316 -13.09 -22.99 34.32
C PHE A 316 -12.10 -22.34 35.27
N LYS A 317 -11.53 -23.11 36.20
CA LYS A 317 -10.62 -22.59 37.22
C LYS A 317 -9.20 -23.06 36.99
N ALA A 318 -8.27 -22.11 37.07
CA ALA A 318 -6.83 -22.34 37.09
C ALA A 318 -6.37 -22.66 38.52
N ARG A 319 -5.46 -23.63 38.66
CA ARG A 319 -4.98 -24.16 39.94
C ARG A 319 -3.48 -24.40 39.94
N SER A 320 -2.86 -24.49 41.11
CA SER A 320 -1.45 -24.86 41.27
C SER A 320 -1.19 -26.34 40.94
N ASP A 321 -2.22 -27.18 41.08
CA ASP A 321 -2.21 -28.61 40.81
C ASP A 321 -3.60 -29.09 40.35
N ILE A 322 -3.76 -30.37 40.04
CA ILE A 322 -5.05 -30.97 39.71
C ILE A 322 -6.03 -30.82 40.88
N LYS A 323 -7.33 -30.80 40.55
CA LYS A 323 -8.38 -30.71 41.55
C LYS A 323 -8.25 -31.88 42.53
N ASP A 324 -8.29 -31.58 43.83
CA ASP A 324 -8.21 -32.53 44.96
C ASP A 324 -6.79 -33.03 45.33
N ALA A 325 -5.73 -32.51 44.69
CA ALA A 325 -4.35 -32.73 45.15
C ALA A 325 -4.04 -32.03 46.49
N VAL A 326 -3.18 -32.66 47.30
CA VAL A 326 -2.80 -32.14 48.63
C VAL A 326 -2.02 -30.83 48.48
N GLY A 327 -2.53 -29.73 49.05
CA GLY A 327 -1.91 -28.41 48.95
C GLY A 327 -2.23 -27.65 47.65
N CYS A 328 -3.20 -28.12 46.85
CA CYS A 328 -3.65 -27.42 45.66
C CYS A 328 -4.26 -26.06 46.01
N GLU A 329 -3.67 -24.98 45.48
CA GLU A 329 -4.19 -23.62 45.56
C GLU A 329 -5.00 -23.29 44.31
N GLU A 330 -6.14 -22.65 44.51
CA GLU A 330 -6.97 -22.16 43.40
C GLU A 330 -6.60 -20.71 43.09
N TYR A 331 -6.22 -20.43 41.84
CA TYR A 331 -5.88 -19.07 41.42
C TYR A 331 -7.15 -18.27 41.09
N GLY A 332 -7.91 -18.72 40.11
CA GLY A 332 -9.12 -18.03 39.67
C GLY A 332 -9.64 -18.48 38.32
N ALA A 333 -10.65 -17.77 37.81
CA ALA A 333 -11.36 -18.14 36.59
C ALA A 333 -10.53 -17.85 35.32
N ILE A 334 -10.60 -18.77 34.37
CA ILE A 334 -10.09 -18.63 33.01
C ILE A 334 -11.19 -17.95 32.19
N SER A 335 -10.87 -16.83 31.54
CA SER A 335 -11.83 -16.07 30.74
C SER A 335 -12.04 -16.69 29.34
N ALA A 336 -13.24 -16.51 28.78
CA ALA A 336 -13.47 -16.76 27.36
C ALA A 336 -12.49 -15.94 26.51
N GLY A 337 -11.95 -16.56 25.46
CA GLY A 337 -10.90 -15.98 24.62
C GLY A 337 -9.47 -16.19 25.13
N ALA A 338 -9.26 -16.72 26.34
CA ALA A 338 -7.92 -17.05 26.82
C ALA A 338 -7.29 -18.16 25.96
N GLU A 339 -6.02 -17.97 25.59
CA GLU A 339 -5.22 -18.95 24.85
C GLU A 339 -4.19 -19.61 25.76
N ILE A 340 -4.15 -20.94 25.68
CA ILE A 340 -3.35 -21.77 26.58
C ILE A 340 -2.53 -22.74 25.75
N GLU A 341 -1.21 -22.76 25.98
CA GLU A 341 -0.29 -23.76 25.43
C GLU A 341 -0.24 -24.96 26.38
N ILE A 342 -0.54 -26.15 25.88
CA ILE A 342 -0.63 -27.38 26.66
C ILE A 342 0.77 -27.99 26.82
N LEU A 343 1.32 -27.88 28.03
CA LEU A 343 2.66 -28.37 28.34
C LEU A 343 2.65 -29.87 28.65
N GLU A 344 1.60 -30.32 29.35
CA GLU A 344 1.51 -31.69 29.86
C GLU A 344 0.03 -32.10 30.01
N GLU A 345 -0.32 -33.29 29.56
CA GLU A 345 -1.58 -33.95 29.93
C GLU A 345 -1.36 -34.81 31.18
N HIS A 346 -2.23 -34.66 32.18
CA HIS A 346 -2.19 -35.52 33.36
C HIS A 346 -2.59 -36.95 33.01
N SER A 347 -2.11 -37.92 33.78
CA SER A 347 -2.42 -39.35 33.57
C SER A 347 -3.90 -39.72 33.77
N ASP A 348 -4.71 -38.81 34.32
CA ASP A 348 -6.17 -38.99 34.44
C ASP A 348 -6.92 -38.69 33.13
N HIS A 349 -6.23 -38.17 32.10
CA HIS A 349 -6.78 -37.72 30.82
C HIS A 349 -7.92 -36.69 30.95
N ILE A 350 -8.03 -36.06 32.12
CA ILE A 350 -9.03 -35.03 32.43
C ILE A 350 -8.36 -33.68 32.56
N HIS A 351 -7.23 -33.61 33.26
CA HIS A 351 -6.53 -32.36 33.52
C HIS A 351 -5.29 -32.19 32.63
N ALA A 352 -4.91 -30.93 32.42
CA ALA A 352 -3.64 -30.60 31.78
C ALA A 352 -2.99 -29.41 32.45
N LYS A 353 -1.67 -29.37 32.38
CA LYS A 353 -0.86 -28.22 32.73
C LYS A 353 -0.71 -27.35 31.50
N GLY A 354 -1.12 -26.10 31.62
CA GLY A 354 -1.07 -25.14 30.53
C GLY A 354 -0.31 -23.87 30.92
N LYS A 355 0.22 -23.16 29.92
CA LYS A 355 0.84 -21.84 30.05
C LYS A 355 -0.06 -20.79 29.39
N LEU A 356 -0.34 -19.69 30.09
CA LEU A 356 -1.14 -18.59 29.52
C LEU A 356 -0.36 -17.89 28.41
N ILE A 357 -0.90 -17.84 27.19
CA ILE A 357 -0.28 -17.17 26.04
C ILE A 357 -0.97 -15.83 25.73
N ALA A 358 -2.31 -15.79 25.83
CA ALA A 358 -3.09 -14.58 25.59
C ALA A 358 -4.41 -14.60 26.37
N GLY A 359 -5.02 -13.44 26.58
CA GLY A 359 -6.25 -13.28 27.37
C GLY A 359 -5.99 -13.26 28.88
N SER A 360 -7.02 -13.55 29.68
CA SER A 360 -6.98 -13.35 31.13
C SER A 360 -7.31 -14.63 31.91
N VAL A 361 -6.51 -14.85 32.94
CA VAL A 361 -6.76 -15.82 34.01
C VAL A 361 -6.59 -15.09 35.33
N SER A 362 -7.64 -15.07 36.16
CA SER A 362 -7.56 -14.37 37.45
C SER A 362 -6.43 -14.94 38.31
N GLY A 363 -5.54 -14.06 38.79
CA GLY A 363 -4.38 -14.44 39.59
C GLY A 363 -3.15 -14.88 38.78
N ARG A 364 -3.19 -14.81 37.44
CA ARG A 364 -2.06 -15.17 36.55
C ARG A 364 -1.78 -14.10 35.50
N THR A 365 -0.53 -13.99 35.09
CA THR A 365 -0.08 -13.18 33.94
C THR A 365 0.39 -14.07 32.78
N VAL A 366 0.45 -13.50 31.58
CA VAL A 366 0.96 -14.19 30.38
C VAL A 366 2.35 -14.77 30.67
N GLY A 367 2.58 -16.01 30.25
CA GLY A 367 3.79 -16.78 30.49
C GLY A 367 3.74 -17.69 31.73
N GLN A 368 2.76 -17.51 32.63
CA GLN A 368 2.64 -18.34 33.83
C GLN A 368 1.83 -19.62 33.59
N GLU A 369 2.19 -20.67 34.35
CA GLU A 369 1.63 -22.02 34.24
C GLU A 369 0.51 -22.28 35.26
N PHE A 370 -0.42 -23.18 34.93
CA PHE A 370 -1.48 -23.62 35.84
C PHE A 370 -2.11 -24.93 35.34
N TRP A 371 -2.74 -25.65 36.26
CA TRP A 371 -3.55 -26.83 35.96
C TRP A 371 -5.02 -26.44 35.79
N PHE A 372 -5.70 -27.11 34.85
CA PHE A 372 -7.13 -26.90 34.59
C PHE A 372 -7.77 -28.16 33.98
N ALA A 373 -9.11 -28.19 33.98
CA ALA A 373 -9.86 -29.27 33.34
C ALA A 373 -9.81 -29.11 31.82
N TYR A 374 -9.28 -30.12 31.13
CA TYR A 374 -8.89 -30.07 29.73
C TYR A 374 -9.72 -31.01 28.85
N LYS A 375 -9.81 -32.31 29.18
CA LYS A 375 -10.52 -33.29 28.35
C LYS A 375 -11.53 -34.11 29.13
N GLN A 376 -12.52 -34.65 28.44
CA GLN A 376 -13.37 -35.71 28.96
C GLN A 376 -13.62 -36.72 27.84
N ASN A 377 -13.27 -37.98 28.06
CA ASN A 377 -13.34 -39.05 27.04
C ASN A 377 -12.58 -38.70 25.74
N GLY A 378 -11.43 -38.02 25.85
CA GLY A 378 -10.60 -37.62 24.71
C GLY A 378 -11.11 -36.39 23.93
N LEU A 379 -12.27 -35.84 24.27
CA LEU A 379 -12.82 -34.61 23.69
C LEU A 379 -12.61 -33.41 24.61
N ALA A 380 -12.76 -32.20 24.08
CA ALA A 380 -12.71 -30.98 24.87
C ALA A 380 -13.68 -31.05 26.06
N TYR A 381 -13.20 -30.71 27.26
CA TYR A 381 -14.00 -30.78 28.48
C TYR A 381 -15.33 -30.02 28.28
N PRO A 382 -16.49 -30.60 28.57
CA PRO A 382 -17.76 -29.97 28.25
C PRO A 382 -18.08 -28.81 29.20
N LYS A 383 -18.77 -27.80 28.67
CA LYS A 383 -19.47 -26.79 29.46
C LYS A 383 -20.71 -27.41 30.13
N SER A 384 -21.39 -26.63 30.97
CA SER A 384 -22.65 -27.03 31.61
C SER A 384 -23.77 -27.39 30.62
N ASP A 385 -23.72 -26.86 29.40
CA ASP A 385 -24.66 -27.16 28.31
C ASP A 385 -24.21 -28.32 27.40
N GLY A 386 -23.09 -28.99 27.72
CA GLY A 386 -22.54 -30.10 26.95
C GLY A 386 -21.72 -29.71 25.71
N ALA A 387 -21.66 -28.43 25.34
CA ALA A 387 -20.82 -27.97 24.23
C ALA A 387 -19.34 -27.85 24.66
N PRO A 388 -18.37 -27.90 23.72
CA PRO A 388 -16.95 -27.86 24.05
C PRO A 388 -16.55 -26.56 24.73
N SER A 389 -15.71 -26.65 25.77
CA SER A 389 -15.21 -25.49 26.53
C SER A 389 -14.10 -24.72 25.81
N TRP A 390 -13.41 -25.35 24.88
CA TRP A 390 -12.32 -24.78 24.12
C TRP A 390 -12.31 -25.31 22.68
N LYS A 391 -11.61 -24.59 21.80
CA LYS A 391 -11.27 -25.04 20.44
C LYS A 391 -9.76 -25.14 20.33
N GLN A 392 -9.29 -26.16 19.62
CA GLN A 392 -7.87 -26.26 19.29
C GLN A 392 -7.51 -25.07 18.40
N VAL A 393 -6.41 -24.40 18.73
CA VAL A 393 -5.77 -23.42 17.87
C VAL A 393 -4.90 -24.20 16.91
N ILE A 394 -5.40 -24.40 15.69
CA ILE A 394 -4.60 -24.95 14.60
C ILE A 394 -3.65 -23.84 14.18
N LEU A 395 -2.35 -24.08 14.33
CA LEU A 395 -1.36 -23.13 13.87
C LEU A 395 -1.34 -23.12 12.35
N PRO A 396 -1.28 -21.94 11.73
CA PRO A 396 -1.21 -21.85 10.28
C PRO A 396 0.06 -22.53 9.78
N GLU A 397 -0.03 -23.21 8.64
CA GLU A 397 1.15 -23.68 7.92
C GLU A 397 1.97 -22.46 7.44
N ARG A 398 3.27 -22.68 7.22
CA ARG A 398 4.15 -21.65 6.65
C ARG A 398 3.56 -21.18 5.32
N THR A 399 3.41 -19.87 5.17
CA THR A 399 2.87 -19.28 3.94
C THR A 399 3.89 -19.42 2.82
N GLN A 400 3.52 -20.11 1.74
CA GLN A 400 4.36 -20.21 0.56
C GLN A 400 4.41 -18.86 -0.20
N PRO A 401 5.60 -18.37 -0.58
CA PRO A 401 5.74 -17.16 -1.38
C PRO A 401 5.07 -17.29 -2.75
N GLY A 402 4.34 -16.24 -3.17
CA GLY A 402 3.58 -16.24 -4.42
C GLY A 402 4.42 -16.13 -5.70
N TYR A 403 5.72 -15.85 -5.60
CA TYR A 403 6.60 -15.64 -6.76
C TYR A 403 7.19 -16.92 -7.34
N TRP A 404 7.12 -18.05 -6.63
CA TRP A 404 7.67 -19.32 -7.14
C TRP A 404 7.01 -19.73 -8.46
N LYS A 405 7.79 -20.34 -9.35
CA LYS A 405 7.28 -20.91 -10.61
C LYS A 405 7.00 -22.40 -10.46
N GLY A 406 5.85 -22.82 -10.98
CA GLY A 406 5.46 -24.22 -10.95
C GLY A 406 4.02 -24.45 -11.35
N LYS A 407 3.53 -25.64 -11.03
CA LYS A 407 2.14 -26.01 -11.30
C LYS A 407 1.23 -25.37 -10.26
N VAL A 408 0.28 -24.58 -10.73
CA VAL A 408 -0.77 -23.98 -9.93
C VAL A 408 -2.03 -24.80 -10.08
N ARG A 409 -2.65 -25.15 -8.95
CA ARG A 409 -4.01 -25.67 -8.91
C ARG A 409 -4.94 -24.53 -8.53
N ALA A 410 -5.96 -24.25 -9.33
CA ALA A 410 -6.88 -23.14 -9.09
C ALA A 410 -8.34 -23.57 -9.28
N VAL A 411 -9.25 -22.92 -8.56
CA VAL A 411 -10.70 -23.12 -8.66
C VAL A 411 -11.35 -21.96 -9.37
N VAL A 412 -12.26 -22.25 -10.31
CA VAL A 412 -13.01 -21.23 -11.04
C VAL A 412 -13.91 -20.41 -10.11
N ALA A 413 -13.75 -19.09 -10.17
CA ALA A 413 -14.47 -18.10 -9.37
C ALA A 413 -15.90 -17.83 -9.89
N ALA A 414 -16.65 -16.96 -9.20
CA ALA A 414 -18.09 -16.76 -9.38
C ALA A 414 -18.54 -16.38 -10.82
N SER A 415 -17.64 -15.84 -11.64
CA SER A 415 -17.90 -15.46 -13.05
C SER A 415 -17.93 -16.68 -14.00
N GLY A 416 -17.38 -17.83 -13.62
CA GLY A 416 -17.10 -18.93 -14.55
C GLY A 416 -15.88 -18.64 -15.44
N LEU A 417 -15.34 -19.66 -16.10
CA LEU A 417 -14.10 -19.53 -16.87
C LEU A 417 -14.30 -19.88 -18.34
N THR A 418 -14.14 -18.89 -19.22
CA THR A 418 -14.26 -19.10 -20.68
C THR A 418 -13.02 -19.78 -21.24
N LEU A 419 -13.21 -20.89 -21.95
CA LEU A 419 -12.13 -21.60 -22.65
C LEU A 419 -11.83 -20.90 -23.98
N ARG A 420 -10.55 -20.80 -24.32
CA ARG A 420 -10.04 -20.13 -25.52
C ARG A 420 -9.04 -21.01 -26.24
N GLN A 421 -8.91 -20.77 -27.54
CA GLN A 421 -7.83 -21.30 -28.36
C GLN A 421 -6.47 -20.72 -27.93
N PRO A 422 -5.35 -21.35 -28.28
CA PRO A 422 -4.02 -20.76 -28.10
C PRO A 422 -3.89 -19.40 -28.81
N PRO A 423 -3.15 -18.43 -28.23
CA PRO A 423 -2.85 -17.19 -28.92
C PRO A 423 -1.92 -17.44 -30.12
N ALA A 424 -1.98 -16.57 -31.12
CA ALA A 424 -1.14 -16.70 -32.32
C ALA A 424 0.37 -16.58 -32.02
N THR A 425 0.73 -15.85 -30.94
CA THR A 425 2.11 -15.70 -30.47
C THR A 425 2.16 -15.79 -28.95
N LEU A 426 3.22 -16.39 -28.42
CA LEU A 426 3.43 -16.61 -26.98
C LEU A 426 4.31 -15.51 -26.37
N VAL A 427 3.87 -14.25 -26.48
CA VAL A 427 4.57 -13.07 -25.93
C VAL A 427 3.61 -12.18 -25.14
N HIS A 428 4.10 -11.50 -24.11
CA HIS A 428 3.30 -10.49 -23.39
C HIS A 428 2.84 -9.39 -24.37
N GLY A 429 1.58 -8.96 -24.24
CA GLY A 429 0.95 -7.96 -25.07
C GLY A 429 0.32 -8.47 -26.37
N ALA A 430 0.46 -9.76 -26.70
CA ALA A 430 -0.22 -10.39 -27.84
C ALA A 430 -1.74 -10.49 -27.64
N ILE A 431 -2.49 -10.65 -28.73
CA ILE A 431 -3.95 -10.86 -28.69
C ILE A 431 -4.23 -12.29 -28.22
N ALA A 432 -5.14 -12.45 -27.26
CA ALA A 432 -5.58 -13.75 -26.77
C ALA A 432 -6.30 -14.54 -27.87
N GLY A 433 -6.22 -15.88 -27.82
CA GLY A 433 -6.95 -16.72 -28.77
C GLY A 433 -8.47 -16.58 -28.64
N GLU A 434 -9.14 -16.89 -29.74
CA GLU A 434 -10.60 -16.82 -29.87
C GLU A 434 -11.31 -17.72 -28.84
N ALA A 435 -12.49 -17.28 -28.39
CA ALA A 435 -13.30 -18.07 -27.47
C ALA A 435 -13.81 -19.35 -28.14
N MET A 436 -13.65 -20.48 -27.46
CA MET A 436 -14.16 -21.76 -27.95
C MET A 436 -15.68 -21.79 -27.82
N SER A 437 -16.36 -22.39 -28.79
CA SER A 437 -17.82 -22.57 -28.76
C SER A 437 -18.20 -23.92 -29.36
N ALA A 438 -19.33 -24.47 -28.90
CA ALA A 438 -19.89 -25.70 -29.43
C ALA A 438 -21.42 -25.68 -29.40
N ALA A 439 -22.03 -26.49 -30.26
CA ALA A 439 -23.47 -26.71 -30.25
C ALA A 439 -23.92 -27.34 -28.92
N THR A 440 -24.98 -26.77 -28.35
CA THR A 440 -25.66 -27.33 -27.18
C THR A 440 -26.59 -28.47 -27.59
N SER A 441 -27.06 -29.26 -26.62
CA SER A 441 -28.09 -30.30 -26.85
C SER A 441 -29.40 -29.76 -27.45
N GLN A 442 -29.61 -28.44 -27.41
CA GLN A 442 -30.75 -27.73 -27.97
C GLN A 442 -30.45 -27.07 -29.34
N GLY A 443 -29.29 -27.34 -29.96
CA GLY A 443 -28.93 -26.88 -31.30
C GLY A 443 -28.40 -25.44 -31.40
N SER A 444 -28.36 -24.67 -30.31
CA SER A 444 -27.74 -23.35 -30.28
C SER A 444 -26.23 -23.43 -29.99
N THR A 445 -25.40 -22.68 -30.73
CA THR A 445 -23.95 -22.59 -30.48
C THR A 445 -23.68 -21.66 -29.30
N LYS A 446 -23.05 -22.17 -28.24
CA LYS A 446 -22.71 -21.39 -27.05
C LYS A 446 -21.21 -21.47 -26.73
N PRO A 447 -20.62 -20.44 -26.08
CA PRO A 447 -19.25 -20.49 -25.60
C PRO A 447 -19.03 -21.64 -24.62
N LEU A 448 -17.83 -22.22 -24.64
CA LEU A 448 -17.41 -23.17 -23.62
C LEU A 448 -16.99 -22.42 -22.37
N VAL A 449 -17.71 -22.64 -21.26
CA VAL A 449 -17.46 -21.99 -19.98
C VAL A 449 -17.48 -23.02 -18.87
N LEU A 450 -16.40 -23.09 -18.07
CA LEU A 450 -16.37 -23.93 -16.88
C LEU A 450 -17.28 -23.39 -15.78
N CYS A 451 -17.95 -24.31 -15.09
CA CYS A 451 -18.72 -24.07 -13.89
C CYS A 451 -17.84 -23.45 -12.80
N THR A 452 -18.45 -22.59 -11.99
CA THR A 452 -17.88 -22.19 -10.70
C THR A 452 -17.57 -23.45 -9.89
N SER A 453 -16.52 -23.46 -9.07
CA SER A 453 -16.00 -24.64 -8.36
C SER A 453 -15.23 -25.69 -9.20
N SER A 454 -15.15 -25.55 -10.53
CA SER A 454 -14.27 -26.41 -11.36
C SER A 454 -12.80 -26.17 -11.00
N THR A 455 -11.99 -27.22 -10.95
CA THR A 455 -10.54 -27.10 -10.73
C THR A 455 -9.78 -27.16 -12.06
N ILE A 456 -8.82 -26.27 -12.22
CA ILE A 456 -7.86 -26.27 -13.31
C ILE A 456 -6.44 -26.35 -12.77
N GLU A 457 -5.52 -26.82 -13.61
CA GLU A 457 -4.08 -26.71 -13.39
C GLU A 457 -3.44 -25.93 -14.53
N PHE A 458 -2.44 -25.10 -14.22
CA PHE A 458 -1.62 -24.40 -15.20
C PHE A 458 -0.21 -24.16 -14.67
N ASP A 459 0.72 -23.77 -15.54
CA ASP A 459 2.10 -23.46 -15.17
C ASP A 459 2.26 -21.94 -14.95
N SER A 460 2.54 -21.51 -13.71
CA SER A 460 2.74 -20.10 -13.38
C SER A 460 3.95 -19.47 -14.08
N GLY A 461 4.89 -20.29 -14.56
CA GLY A 461 6.03 -19.88 -15.38
C GLY A 461 5.66 -19.55 -16.83
N LYS A 462 4.49 -20.00 -17.31
CA LYS A 462 4.02 -19.81 -18.68
C LYS A 462 2.84 -18.83 -18.81
N VAL A 463 2.53 -18.12 -17.74
CA VAL A 463 1.47 -17.10 -17.72
C VAL A 463 1.90 -15.90 -18.55
N LEU A 464 1.06 -15.51 -19.50
CA LEU A 464 1.25 -14.34 -20.35
C LEU A 464 0.21 -13.27 -20.07
N ASN A 465 0.60 -12.01 -20.22
CA ASN A 465 -0.32 -10.87 -20.17
C ASN A 465 -0.86 -10.66 -21.60
N LEU A 466 -2.07 -11.13 -21.90
CA LEU A 466 -2.66 -11.10 -23.25
C LEU A 466 -3.80 -10.09 -23.36
N LYS A 467 -3.99 -9.53 -24.56
CA LYS A 467 -5.05 -8.57 -24.87
C LYS A 467 -6.35 -9.28 -25.20
N ILE A 468 -7.42 -8.95 -24.48
CA ILE A 468 -8.81 -9.30 -24.79
C ILE A 468 -9.59 -7.97 -24.91
N GLY A 469 -9.89 -7.56 -26.14
CA GLY A 469 -10.39 -6.20 -26.41
C GLY A 469 -9.40 -5.14 -25.93
N ASN A 470 -9.86 -4.20 -25.11
CA ASN A 470 -9.01 -3.15 -24.51
C ASN A 470 -8.37 -3.56 -23.17
N LYS A 471 -8.59 -4.79 -22.69
CA LYS A 471 -8.05 -5.29 -21.42
C LYS A 471 -6.80 -6.12 -21.65
N ILE A 472 -5.83 -6.03 -20.74
CA ILE A 472 -4.71 -6.95 -20.62
C ILE A 472 -4.99 -7.85 -19.41
N LEU A 473 -4.97 -9.17 -19.62
CA LEU A 473 -5.30 -10.16 -18.59
C LEU A 473 -4.23 -11.25 -18.53
N ARG A 474 -3.92 -11.74 -17.32
CA ARG A 474 -3.07 -12.94 -17.16
C ARG A 474 -3.79 -14.17 -17.70
N MET A 475 -3.13 -14.84 -18.64
CA MET A 475 -3.66 -16.01 -19.33
C MET A 475 -2.63 -17.13 -19.37
N ALA A 476 -3.10 -18.36 -19.28
CA ALA A 476 -2.25 -19.54 -19.39
C ALA A 476 -2.97 -20.66 -20.13
N GLU A 477 -2.17 -21.58 -20.68
CA GLU A 477 -2.64 -22.91 -21.03
C GLU A 477 -2.96 -23.70 -19.75
N CYS A 478 -4.16 -24.25 -19.70
CA CYS A 478 -4.75 -24.90 -18.55
C CYS A 478 -5.20 -26.31 -18.90
N THR A 479 -5.18 -27.20 -17.89
CA THR A 479 -5.82 -28.52 -17.92
C THR A 479 -6.95 -28.55 -16.90
N PHE A 480 -8.02 -29.30 -17.18
CA PHE A 480 -9.10 -29.51 -16.22
C PHE A 480 -8.77 -30.68 -15.29
N VAL A 481 -8.99 -30.50 -13.98
CA VAL A 481 -8.83 -31.55 -12.97
C VAL A 481 -10.22 -32.06 -12.57
N PRO A 482 -10.60 -33.30 -12.97
CA PRO A 482 -11.88 -33.87 -12.60
C PRO A 482 -12.01 -34.02 -11.08
N ASN A 483 -13.08 -33.50 -10.50
CA ASN A 483 -13.44 -33.75 -9.11
C ASN A 483 -14.70 -34.61 -9.04
N THR A 484 -14.67 -35.67 -8.23
CA THR A 484 -15.77 -36.63 -8.05
C THR A 484 -16.69 -36.30 -6.86
N SER A 485 -16.43 -35.21 -6.11
CA SER A 485 -17.13 -34.89 -4.87
C SER A 485 -18.09 -33.69 -4.99
N GLY A 486 -19.39 -33.99 -5.05
CA GLY A 486 -20.52 -33.16 -4.59
C GLY A 486 -20.95 -31.94 -5.42
N ALA A 487 -20.03 -31.05 -5.81
CA ALA A 487 -20.37 -29.81 -6.54
C ALA A 487 -20.39 -30.03 -8.06
N PRO A 488 -21.28 -29.37 -8.82
CA PRO A 488 -21.30 -29.47 -10.27
C PRO A 488 -20.02 -28.86 -10.88
N THR A 489 -19.15 -29.69 -11.45
CA THR A 489 -17.92 -29.29 -12.16
C THR A 489 -18.04 -29.58 -13.68
N GLY A 490 -17.17 -28.98 -14.50
CA GLY A 490 -17.19 -29.16 -15.96
C GLY A 490 -17.86 -28.00 -16.70
N LEU A 491 -18.42 -28.22 -17.89
CA LEU A 491 -18.98 -27.16 -18.74
C LEU A 491 -20.43 -26.78 -18.35
N LYS A 492 -20.72 -25.48 -18.19
CA LYS A 492 -22.03 -24.96 -17.72
C LYS A 492 -23.24 -25.34 -18.59
N SER A 493 -23.05 -25.64 -19.88
CA SER A 493 -24.16 -25.80 -20.84
C SER A 493 -23.96 -26.95 -21.82
N HIS A 494 -23.00 -27.84 -21.53
CA HIS A 494 -22.60 -28.92 -22.42
C HIS A 494 -22.39 -30.21 -21.62
N THR A 495 -22.70 -31.35 -22.23
CA THR A 495 -22.64 -32.68 -21.59
C THR A 495 -21.44 -33.52 -22.05
N PHE A 496 -20.62 -33.00 -22.97
CA PHE A 496 -19.40 -33.64 -23.44
C PHE A 496 -18.20 -33.24 -22.55
N PRO A 497 -17.11 -34.03 -22.54
CA PRO A 497 -15.97 -33.77 -21.66
C PRO A 497 -15.27 -32.44 -21.95
N VAL A 498 -14.69 -31.84 -20.92
CA VAL A 498 -13.84 -30.64 -21.07
C VAL A 498 -12.63 -31.01 -21.96
N PRO A 499 -12.21 -30.14 -22.90
CA PRO A 499 -10.98 -30.36 -23.66
C PRO A 499 -9.77 -30.62 -22.75
N ASP A 500 -8.86 -31.50 -23.19
CA ASP A 500 -7.66 -31.88 -22.42
C ASP A 500 -6.80 -30.67 -22.04
N THR A 501 -6.64 -29.72 -22.98
CA THR A 501 -5.95 -28.44 -22.79
C THR A 501 -6.75 -27.30 -23.39
N PHE A 502 -6.70 -26.13 -22.76
CA PHE A 502 -7.31 -24.91 -23.27
C PHE A 502 -6.62 -23.68 -22.69
N TRP A 503 -6.71 -22.54 -23.37
CA TRP A 503 -6.26 -21.27 -22.79
C TRP A 503 -7.38 -20.61 -22.00
N ALA A 504 -7.04 -19.99 -20.87
CA ALA A 504 -8.02 -19.29 -20.04
C ALA A 504 -7.39 -18.13 -19.26
N CYS A 505 -8.25 -17.26 -18.73
CA CYS A 505 -7.83 -16.15 -17.85
C CYS A 505 -7.58 -16.68 -16.43
N VAL A 506 -6.36 -16.54 -15.93
CA VAL A 506 -5.93 -17.08 -14.62
C VAL A 506 -5.77 -16.00 -13.56
N GLU A 507 -6.43 -14.86 -13.75
CA GLU A 507 -6.46 -13.78 -12.77
C GLU A 507 -7.16 -14.22 -11.48
N ASP A 508 -6.45 -14.05 -10.36
CA ASP A 508 -6.92 -14.40 -9.02
C ASP A 508 -7.23 -13.20 -8.12
N ILE A 509 -7.09 -11.98 -8.66
CA ILE A 509 -7.29 -10.74 -7.93
C ILE A 509 -8.45 -9.95 -8.57
N SER A 510 -9.33 -9.43 -7.72
CA SER A 510 -10.42 -8.55 -8.13
C SER A 510 -9.89 -7.24 -8.73
N PRO A 511 -10.63 -6.57 -9.65
CA PRO A 511 -12.00 -6.84 -10.09
C PRO A 511 -12.11 -7.92 -11.19
N ASN A 512 -10.99 -8.44 -11.69
CA ASN A 512 -10.97 -9.45 -12.76
C ASN A 512 -10.69 -10.86 -12.21
N CYS A 513 -11.18 -11.20 -11.02
CA CYS A 513 -10.96 -12.53 -10.44
C CYS A 513 -11.78 -13.59 -11.21
N TYR A 514 -11.07 -14.45 -11.94
CA TYR A 514 -11.66 -15.59 -12.69
C TYR A 514 -11.35 -16.93 -12.03
N VAL A 515 -10.29 -17.00 -11.23
CA VAL A 515 -9.88 -18.20 -10.49
C VAL A 515 -9.45 -17.86 -9.07
N GLN A 516 -9.44 -18.83 -8.17
CA GLN A 516 -8.86 -18.75 -6.84
C GLN A 516 -7.77 -19.83 -6.73
N TRP A 517 -6.52 -19.43 -6.52
CA TRP A 517 -5.42 -20.37 -6.41
C TRP A 517 -5.56 -21.18 -5.11
N GLN A 518 -5.46 -22.51 -5.21
CA GLN A 518 -5.52 -23.44 -4.08
C GLN A 518 -4.13 -23.86 -3.61
N GLY A 519 -3.13 -23.82 -4.48
CA GLY A 519 -1.76 -24.17 -4.15
C GLY A 519 -0.84 -24.06 -5.36
N LEU A 520 0.46 -23.93 -5.09
CA LEU A 520 1.52 -23.90 -6.08
C LEU A 520 2.57 -24.96 -5.71
N THR A 521 2.84 -25.87 -6.64
CA THR A 521 3.93 -26.84 -6.51
C THR A 521 5.06 -26.40 -7.42
N PRO A 522 6.21 -25.95 -6.87
CA PRO A 522 7.35 -25.57 -7.67
C PRO A 522 7.83 -26.73 -8.54
N SER A 523 8.20 -26.42 -9.79
CA SER A 523 8.69 -27.43 -10.75
C SER A 523 10.21 -27.36 -10.98
N ILE A 524 10.86 -26.30 -10.50
CA ILE A 524 12.28 -26.04 -10.65
C ILE A 524 12.87 -25.87 -9.26
N PHE A 525 13.94 -26.60 -8.98
CA PHE A 525 14.68 -26.54 -7.72
C PHE A 525 16.18 -26.43 -8.01
N ASP A 526 16.92 -25.85 -7.06
CA ASP A 526 18.39 -25.81 -7.05
C ASP A 526 19.04 -25.06 -8.22
N GLU A 527 18.25 -24.32 -9.00
CA GLU A 527 18.67 -23.52 -10.15
C GLU A 527 18.24 -22.05 -9.99
N VAL A 528 18.96 -21.12 -10.63
CA VAL A 528 18.54 -19.71 -10.71
C VAL A 528 17.43 -19.56 -11.74
N VAL A 529 16.27 -19.12 -11.28
CA VAL A 529 15.11 -18.86 -12.12
C VAL A 529 14.96 -17.34 -12.30
N VAL A 530 15.25 -16.86 -13.52
CA VAL A 530 15.00 -15.47 -13.93
C VAL A 530 13.51 -15.25 -14.20
N MET A 531 12.97 -14.11 -13.75
CA MET A 531 11.56 -13.77 -13.92
C MET A 531 11.30 -12.26 -13.87
N ASP A 532 10.02 -11.89 -13.98
CA ASP A 532 9.54 -10.51 -13.86
C ASP A 532 8.17 -10.52 -13.15
N THR A 533 8.15 -11.00 -11.91
CA THR A 533 6.91 -11.16 -11.11
C THR A 533 6.76 -10.01 -10.12
N ALA A 534 5.71 -9.21 -10.25
CA ALA A 534 5.44 -8.10 -9.33
C ALA A 534 5.27 -8.60 -7.88
N ILE A 535 5.79 -7.82 -6.93
CA ILE A 535 5.70 -8.08 -5.49
C ILE A 535 5.48 -6.76 -4.74
N LYS A 536 4.72 -6.80 -3.65
CA LYS A 536 4.41 -5.62 -2.83
C LYS A 536 5.21 -5.61 -1.53
N ALA A 537 5.45 -4.41 -1.01
CA ALA A 537 6.03 -4.26 0.32
C ALA A 537 5.16 -4.98 1.36
N GLY A 538 5.78 -5.84 2.18
CA GLY A 538 5.10 -6.67 3.16
C GLY A 538 4.66 -8.06 2.66
N ASP A 539 4.76 -8.35 1.36
CA ASP A 539 4.49 -9.69 0.84
C ASP A 539 5.53 -10.71 1.37
N PRO A 540 5.14 -11.97 1.62
CA PRO A 540 6.06 -13.01 2.06
C PRO A 540 7.20 -13.27 1.06
N ILE A 541 8.44 -13.21 1.53
CA ILE A 541 9.64 -13.61 0.79
C ILE A 541 10.01 -15.06 1.08
N GLY A 542 9.97 -15.46 2.35
CA GLY A 542 10.34 -16.80 2.79
C GLY A 542 10.54 -16.86 4.30
N TYR A 543 11.12 -17.94 4.80
CA TYR A 543 11.45 -18.13 6.23
C TYR A 543 12.95 -18.30 6.42
N LEU A 544 13.41 -18.21 7.67
CA LEU A 544 14.83 -18.42 8.01
C LEU A 544 15.26 -19.84 7.62
N GLY A 545 16.29 -19.97 6.80
CA GLY A 545 16.92 -21.26 6.49
C GLY A 545 18.02 -21.60 7.49
N LEU A 546 18.27 -22.89 7.68
CA LEU A 546 19.43 -23.38 8.43
C LEU A 546 20.72 -23.08 7.66
N ASN A 547 21.73 -22.60 8.39
CA ASN A 547 23.10 -22.45 7.91
C ASN A 547 24.06 -23.02 8.96
N GLU A 548 24.63 -24.19 8.68
CA GLU A 548 25.65 -24.84 9.51
C GLU A 548 27.05 -24.57 8.98
N ASN A 549 27.95 -24.17 9.86
CA ASN A 549 29.37 -23.98 9.58
C ASN A 549 30.22 -24.84 10.53
N ILE A 550 31.49 -24.99 10.20
CA ILE A 550 32.47 -25.65 11.05
C ILE A 550 32.67 -24.79 12.32
N ALA A 551 32.61 -25.40 13.51
CA ALA A 551 32.74 -24.69 14.79
C ALA A 551 34.19 -24.24 15.09
N GLY A 552 35.18 -24.88 14.47
CA GLY A 552 36.59 -24.54 14.61
C GLY A 552 37.49 -25.36 13.68
N PRO A 553 38.81 -25.12 13.69
CA PRO A 553 39.74 -25.76 12.74
C PRO A 553 39.85 -27.28 12.90
N ASN A 554 39.45 -27.81 14.06
CA ASN A 554 39.50 -29.24 14.38
C ASN A 554 38.15 -29.96 14.13
N GLY A 555 37.16 -29.29 13.53
CA GLY A 555 35.81 -29.81 13.30
C GLY A 555 34.77 -29.35 14.32
N GLY A 556 33.65 -30.08 14.40
CA GLY A 556 32.45 -29.68 15.12
C GLY A 556 31.52 -28.80 14.28
N THR A 557 30.24 -28.77 14.66
CA THR A 557 29.18 -28.08 13.91
C THR A 557 28.58 -26.92 14.71
N SER A 558 28.47 -25.75 14.08
CA SER A 558 27.76 -24.59 14.61
C SER A 558 26.66 -24.17 13.63
N GLY A 559 25.40 -24.33 14.05
CA GLY A 559 24.23 -24.07 13.23
C GLY A 559 23.43 -22.87 13.71
N LYS A 560 22.92 -22.07 12.78
CA LYS A 560 21.89 -21.06 13.06
C LYS A 560 20.88 -20.97 11.93
N TYR A 561 19.60 -20.79 12.29
CA TYR A 561 18.59 -20.35 11.35
C TYR A 561 18.72 -18.85 11.13
N GLN A 562 18.90 -18.43 9.89
CA GLN A 562 19.06 -17.03 9.52
C GLN A 562 18.71 -16.75 8.06
N VAL A 563 18.49 -15.47 7.75
CA VAL A 563 18.51 -14.92 6.39
C VAL A 563 19.58 -13.83 6.34
N HIS A 564 20.29 -13.72 5.23
CA HIS A 564 21.13 -12.57 4.94
C HIS A 564 20.37 -11.61 4.01
N VAL A 565 20.24 -10.35 4.42
CA VAL A 565 19.45 -9.33 3.71
C VAL A 565 20.35 -8.18 3.29
N GLU A 566 20.39 -7.92 1.99
CA GLU A 566 21.07 -6.76 1.42
C GLU A 566 20.07 -5.82 0.75
N ILE A 567 20.44 -4.54 0.70
CA ILE A 567 19.86 -3.60 -0.26
C ILE A 567 21.00 -2.83 -0.94
N PHE A 568 21.01 -2.81 -2.27
CA PHE A 568 22.09 -2.20 -3.03
C PHE A 568 21.59 -1.54 -4.31
N SER A 569 22.43 -0.70 -4.90
CA SER A 569 22.18 -0.10 -6.21
C SER A 569 23.39 -0.29 -7.12
N ALA A 570 23.12 -0.54 -8.40
CA ALA A 570 24.11 -0.46 -9.47
C ALA A 570 23.84 0.74 -10.40
N ASP A 571 23.01 1.67 -9.94
CA ASP A 571 22.54 2.81 -10.73
C ASP A 571 23.57 3.96 -10.65
N PRO A 572 24.12 4.43 -11.79
CA PRO A 572 25.09 5.52 -11.80
C PRO A 572 24.53 6.85 -11.27
N ARG A 573 23.19 6.96 -11.12
CA ARG A 573 22.52 8.17 -10.61
C ARG A 573 22.56 8.30 -9.09
N ILE A 574 23.17 7.36 -8.36
CA ILE A 574 23.20 7.39 -6.88
C ILE A 574 23.68 8.73 -6.31
N GLY A 575 24.70 9.36 -6.90
CA GLY A 575 25.19 10.66 -6.44
C GLY A 575 24.17 11.80 -6.63
N ASP A 576 23.42 11.81 -7.74
CA ASP A 576 22.35 12.77 -7.99
C ASP A 576 21.15 12.53 -7.05
N PHE A 577 20.84 11.26 -6.78
CA PHE A 577 19.79 10.84 -5.86
C PHE A 577 20.07 11.32 -4.44
N LEU A 578 21.29 11.11 -3.93
CA LEU A 578 21.67 11.50 -2.57
C LEU A 578 21.64 13.02 -2.35
N LYS A 579 21.88 13.78 -3.41
CA LYS A 579 21.90 15.25 -3.40
C LYS A 579 20.53 15.90 -3.51
N ASN A 580 19.46 15.12 -3.64
CA ASN A 580 18.12 15.63 -3.88
C ASN A 580 18.06 16.59 -5.07
N LYS A 581 18.61 16.20 -6.22
CA LYS A 581 18.73 17.11 -7.37
C LYS A 581 17.39 17.67 -7.86
N ALA A 582 16.28 16.95 -7.62
CA ALA A 582 14.94 17.42 -7.91
C ALA A 582 14.34 18.38 -6.85
N GLY A 583 15.06 18.68 -5.76
CA GLY A 583 14.63 19.63 -4.73
C GLY A 583 13.33 19.23 -4.03
N ILE A 584 13.12 17.93 -3.80
CA ILE A 584 11.88 17.42 -3.22
C ILE A 584 11.82 17.76 -1.74
N LYS A 585 10.72 18.39 -1.31
CA LYS A 585 10.45 18.77 0.08
C LYS A 585 9.31 18.00 0.73
N ASP A 586 8.56 17.23 -0.06
CA ASP A 586 7.51 16.35 0.47
C ASP A 586 8.11 15.25 1.38
N GLY A 587 7.29 14.72 2.30
CA GLY A 587 7.70 13.68 3.24
C GLY A 587 8.19 14.22 4.59
N LYS A 588 8.99 13.44 5.29
CA LYS A 588 9.58 13.81 6.59
C LYS A 588 10.50 15.00 6.42
N GLN A 589 10.44 15.90 7.40
CA GLN A 589 11.32 17.05 7.55
C GLN A 589 12.16 16.85 8.82
N TYR A 590 13.39 17.34 8.80
CA TYR A 590 14.35 17.22 9.89
C TYR A 590 14.89 18.59 10.26
N LEU A 591 14.92 18.89 11.56
CA LEU A 591 15.66 20.02 12.11
C LEU A 591 17.15 19.69 12.11
N HIS A 592 17.92 20.53 11.42
CA HIS A 592 19.37 20.46 11.43
C HIS A 592 19.93 21.21 12.64
N LEU A 593 20.64 20.50 13.50
CA LEU A 593 21.35 21.04 14.65
C LEU A 593 22.85 20.88 14.40
N PRO A 594 23.58 21.93 13.98
CA PRO A 594 25.01 21.83 13.73
C PRO A 594 25.78 21.59 15.04
N ALA A 595 26.95 20.96 14.93
CA ALA A 595 27.88 20.80 16.05
C ALA A 595 28.20 22.16 16.70
N ASN A 596 28.36 22.17 18.03
CA ASN A 596 28.61 23.36 18.87
C ASN A 596 27.46 24.38 18.88
N ILE A 597 26.23 23.97 18.54
CA ILE A 597 25.06 24.84 18.69
C ILE A 597 24.64 24.97 20.17
N ALA A 598 24.33 26.20 20.57
CA ALA A 598 23.77 26.50 21.89
C ALA A 598 22.23 26.50 21.85
N LEU A 599 21.61 25.46 22.44
CA LEU A 599 20.17 25.39 22.66
C LEU A 599 19.78 26.24 23.88
N SER A 600 18.65 26.95 23.82
CA SER A 600 18.16 27.71 24.98
C SER A 600 17.47 26.78 25.99
N LYS A 601 17.63 27.01 27.30
CA LYS A 601 16.89 26.25 28.31
C LYS A 601 15.42 26.68 28.37
N LYS A 602 14.54 25.74 28.69
CA LYS A 602 13.11 26.02 28.87
C LYS A 602 12.83 26.62 30.25
N ALA A 603 11.99 27.66 30.30
CA ALA A 603 11.61 28.32 31.54
C ALA A 603 11.05 27.33 32.58
N PRO A 604 11.35 27.48 33.90
CA PRO A 604 11.98 28.64 34.54
C PRO A 604 13.52 28.62 34.53
N GLN A 605 14.13 27.62 33.90
CA GLN A 605 15.60 27.53 33.80
C GLN A 605 16.12 28.59 32.83
N SER A 606 17.27 29.20 33.15
CA SER A 606 17.94 30.20 32.31
C SER A 606 19.32 29.70 31.85
N GLY A 607 19.79 30.21 30.73
CA GLY A 607 21.06 29.83 30.10
C GLY A 607 20.88 28.92 28.87
N THR A 608 21.98 28.35 28.40
CA THR A 608 22.05 27.49 27.21
C THR A 608 22.60 26.11 27.52
N ILE A 609 22.39 25.17 26.58
CA ILE A 609 22.97 23.83 26.55
C ILE A 609 23.68 23.69 25.21
N GLU A 610 24.97 23.37 25.23
CA GLU A 610 25.77 23.20 24.02
C GLU A 610 25.76 21.74 23.58
N LEU A 611 25.52 21.52 22.28
CA LEU A 611 25.67 20.22 21.64
C LEU A 611 27.08 20.10 21.07
N SER A 612 27.72 18.95 21.24
CA SER A 612 29.09 18.71 20.77
C SER A 612 29.09 18.18 19.34
N ASN A 613 28.11 17.34 19.02
CA ASN A 613 27.97 16.66 17.74
C ASN A 613 26.86 17.30 16.90
N GLU A 614 26.85 17.01 15.60
CA GLU A 614 25.76 17.37 14.69
C GLU A 614 24.59 16.40 14.87
N HIS A 615 23.36 16.91 14.85
CA HIS A 615 22.14 16.11 15.02
C HIS A 615 21.06 16.48 13.99
N PHE A 616 20.26 15.47 13.62
CA PHE A 616 19.09 15.62 12.76
C PHE A 616 17.84 15.15 13.48
N VAL A 617 17.03 16.08 13.97
CA VAL A 617 15.82 15.76 14.73
C VAL A 617 14.64 15.77 13.78
N GLU A 618 14.02 14.61 13.56
CA GLU A 618 12.78 14.52 12.79
C GLU A 618 11.76 15.52 13.38
N LEU A 619 11.19 16.40 12.56
CA LEU A 619 10.42 17.56 13.00
C LEU A 619 9.23 17.18 13.89
N ARG A 620 8.63 15.99 13.68
CA ARG A 620 7.56 15.47 14.54
C ARG A 620 8.02 15.15 15.97
N LYS A 621 9.30 14.82 16.18
CA LYS A 621 9.87 14.57 17.52
C LYS A 621 10.18 15.88 18.26
N ALA A 622 10.20 17.00 17.54
CA ALA A 622 10.36 18.32 18.14
C ALA A 622 9.02 18.84 18.66
N VAL A 623 8.96 19.19 19.94
CA VAL A 623 7.74 19.68 20.60
C VAL A 623 7.67 21.19 20.44
N PRO A 624 6.64 21.75 19.78
CA PRO A 624 6.50 23.20 19.69
C PRO A 624 6.26 23.81 21.05
N PHE A 625 6.94 24.92 21.32
CA PHE A 625 6.80 25.68 22.55
C PHE A 625 6.69 27.16 22.19
N LYS A 626 5.80 27.89 22.86
CA LYS A 626 5.55 29.31 22.57
C LYS A 626 5.57 30.13 23.85
N ASP A 627 6.35 31.20 23.81
CA ASP A 627 6.36 32.26 24.81
C ASP A 627 6.25 33.63 24.10
N ALA A 628 7.20 34.55 24.32
CA ALA A 628 7.35 35.74 23.50
C ALA A 628 7.76 35.45 22.04
N VAL A 629 8.36 34.27 21.79
CA VAL A 629 8.70 33.79 20.44
C VAL A 629 8.30 32.31 20.30
N GLU A 630 8.40 31.77 19.08
CA GLU A 630 8.10 30.37 18.81
C GLU A 630 9.37 29.51 18.77
N TRP A 631 9.32 28.37 19.45
CA TRP A 631 10.41 27.44 19.65
C TRP A 631 10.04 26.03 19.19
N TYR A 632 11.06 25.25 18.86
CA TYR A 632 11.09 23.80 18.87
C TYR A 632 11.87 23.33 20.09
N GLU A 633 11.23 22.59 20.99
CA GLU A 633 11.90 21.82 22.03
C GLU A 633 12.37 20.49 21.44
N VAL A 634 13.67 20.26 21.47
CA VAL A 634 14.33 19.08 20.92
C VAL A 634 15.02 18.32 22.04
N THR A 635 15.03 17.00 21.92
CA THR A 635 15.82 16.11 22.78
C THR A 635 16.72 15.25 21.90
N VAL A 636 18.01 15.28 22.18
CA VAL A 636 19.05 14.52 21.47
C VAL A 636 19.94 13.80 22.46
N VAL A 637 20.55 12.69 22.05
CA VAL A 637 21.62 12.06 22.82
C VAL A 637 22.93 12.57 22.24
N ASP A 638 23.71 13.33 23.01
CA ASP A 638 24.97 13.95 22.60
C ASP A 638 26.08 13.48 23.54
N ASN A 639 27.06 12.75 23.01
CA ASN A 639 28.12 12.07 23.79
C ASN A 639 27.55 11.14 24.87
N GLY A 640 26.51 10.37 24.53
CA GLY A 640 25.83 9.46 25.45
C GLY A 640 24.93 10.12 26.50
N GLU A 641 24.85 11.45 26.56
CA GLU A 641 23.96 12.19 27.47
C GLU A 641 22.71 12.70 26.77
N SER A 642 21.54 12.49 27.37
CA SER A 642 20.29 13.08 26.87
C SER A 642 20.25 14.58 27.19
N LYS A 643 20.24 15.41 26.14
CA LYS A 643 20.19 16.87 26.21
C LYS A 643 18.88 17.37 25.62
N THR A 644 18.14 18.16 26.39
CA THR A 644 16.88 18.79 25.96
C THR A 644 17.00 20.30 25.96
N GLY A 645 16.64 20.96 24.87
CA GLY A 645 16.70 22.42 24.76
C GLY A 645 15.81 22.99 23.65
N LEU A 646 15.78 24.32 23.56
CA LEU A 646 14.92 25.08 22.66
C LEU A 646 15.72 25.68 21.49
N VAL A 647 15.16 25.53 20.29
CA VAL A 647 15.63 26.14 19.04
C VAL A 647 14.55 27.09 18.53
N LYS A 648 14.91 28.33 18.19
CA LYS A 648 13.92 29.29 17.63
C LYS A 648 13.42 28.77 16.29
N LYS A 649 12.11 28.78 16.05
CA LYS A 649 11.53 28.34 14.77
C LYS A 649 12.06 29.14 13.59
N GLU A 650 12.24 30.45 13.75
CA GLU A 650 12.75 31.35 12.69
C GLU A 650 14.20 31.05 12.29
N ALA A 651 15.00 30.50 13.21
CA ALA A 651 16.39 30.12 12.95
C ALA A 651 16.56 28.64 12.60
N ALA A 652 15.48 27.86 12.66
CA ALA A 652 15.49 26.44 12.43
C ALA A 652 15.69 26.13 10.94
N LYS A 653 16.78 25.42 10.62
CA LYS A 653 17.03 24.94 9.27
C LYS A 653 16.37 23.57 9.10
N LEU A 654 15.42 23.49 8.18
CA LEU A 654 14.75 22.24 7.82
C LEU A 654 15.45 21.55 6.64
N ILE A 655 15.54 20.24 6.73
CA ILE A 655 16.12 19.34 5.72
C ILE A 655 15.06 18.31 5.34
N SER A 656 14.91 18.05 4.05
CA SER A 656 13.99 17.03 3.53
C SER A 656 14.54 15.62 3.74
N GLN A 657 13.68 14.61 3.92
CA GLN A 657 14.10 13.20 3.89
C GLN A 657 14.82 12.82 2.58
N HIS A 658 14.57 13.56 1.50
CA HIS A 658 15.20 13.35 0.21
C HIS A 658 16.61 13.94 0.13
N ASP A 659 17.03 14.79 1.05
CA ASP A 659 18.38 15.34 1.14
C ASP A 659 19.34 14.36 1.87
N TRP A 660 19.48 13.15 1.35
CA TRP A 660 20.27 12.06 1.97
C TRP A 660 21.68 12.50 2.36
N GLU A 661 22.41 13.18 1.46
CA GLU A 661 23.77 13.65 1.73
C GLU A 661 23.80 14.64 2.91
N LYS A 662 22.79 15.53 3.00
CA LYS A 662 22.68 16.48 4.12
C LYS A 662 22.26 15.80 5.43
N LEU A 663 21.58 14.65 5.36
CA LEU A 663 21.21 13.83 6.52
C LEU A 663 22.34 12.90 7.00
N GLY A 664 23.50 12.94 6.32
CA GLY A 664 24.71 12.21 6.68
C GLY A 664 24.98 10.96 5.84
N PHE A 665 24.17 10.64 4.83
CA PHE A 665 24.43 9.49 3.95
C PHE A 665 25.62 9.76 3.03
N ARG A 666 26.58 8.82 3.00
CA ARG A 666 27.84 9.01 2.27
C ARG A 666 28.29 7.73 1.60
N VAL A 667 28.72 7.86 0.34
CA VAL A 667 29.38 6.77 -0.37
C VAL A 667 30.81 6.64 0.15
N VAL A 668 31.17 5.45 0.62
CA VAL A 668 32.52 5.02 0.97
C VAL A 668 32.97 4.04 -0.09
N LYS A 669 34.11 4.30 -0.71
CA LYS A 669 34.69 3.44 -1.74
C LYS A 669 36.18 3.32 -1.53
N GLU A 670 36.71 2.15 -1.83
CA GLU A 670 38.14 1.95 -1.99
C GLU A 670 38.56 2.53 -3.35
N SER A 671 39.62 3.34 -3.39
CA SER A 671 40.06 4.00 -4.63
C SER A 671 41.17 3.23 -5.36
N ASN A 672 41.74 2.23 -4.69
CA ASN A 672 42.66 1.23 -5.21
C ASN A 672 42.06 0.41 -6.37
N GLN A 673 42.84 0.25 -7.44
CA GLN A 673 42.47 -0.57 -8.61
C GLN A 673 42.49 -2.09 -8.35
N ASN A 674 43.07 -2.52 -7.22
CA ASN A 674 43.21 -3.90 -6.79
C ASN A 674 42.29 -4.28 -5.63
N SER A 675 41.22 -3.52 -5.36
CA SER A 675 40.26 -3.84 -4.29
C SER A 675 39.78 -5.29 -4.40
N ASP A 676 40.02 -6.07 -3.35
CA ASP A 676 39.78 -7.52 -3.29
C ASP A 676 38.52 -7.86 -2.46
N GLY A 677 37.81 -6.85 -1.97
CA GLY A 677 36.66 -7.00 -1.08
C GLY A 677 37.02 -7.00 0.40
N PHE A 678 38.30 -6.98 0.76
CA PHE A 678 38.75 -6.66 2.10
C PHE A 678 38.91 -5.16 2.26
N LEU A 679 38.55 -4.65 3.43
CA LEU A 679 38.74 -3.25 3.78
C LEU A 679 40.24 -2.96 3.92
N ASP A 680 40.73 -1.96 3.18
CA ASP A 680 42.01 -1.30 3.43
C ASP A 680 41.77 0.04 4.13
N PRO A 681 41.95 0.14 5.47
CA PRO A 681 41.70 1.37 6.21
C PRO A 681 42.57 2.55 5.74
N ASP A 682 43.75 2.31 5.18
CA ASP A 682 44.70 3.35 4.80
C ASP A 682 44.34 4.06 3.49
N ASP A 683 43.55 3.42 2.61
CA ASP A 683 43.12 3.96 1.32
C ASP A 683 41.67 4.52 1.33
N LEU A 684 41.12 4.76 2.53
CA LEU A 684 39.76 5.29 2.70
C LEU A 684 39.73 6.81 2.95
N PRO A 685 38.58 7.46 2.68
CA PRO A 685 38.38 8.86 3.04
C PRO A 685 38.59 9.11 4.54
N GLU A 686 39.17 10.27 4.89
CA GLU A 686 39.54 10.63 6.27
C GLU A 686 38.38 10.53 7.28
N PHE A 687 37.16 10.87 6.85
CA PHE A 687 35.98 10.76 7.70
C PHE A 687 35.69 9.31 8.11
N PHE A 688 35.91 8.36 7.19
CA PHE A 688 35.68 6.94 7.47
C PHE A 688 36.79 6.40 8.37
N LYS A 689 38.05 6.80 8.16
CA LYS A 689 39.14 6.47 9.09
C LYS A 689 38.83 6.90 10.53
N THR A 690 38.29 8.11 10.69
CA THR A 690 37.85 8.62 12.00
C THR A 690 36.75 7.73 12.61
N LEU A 691 35.70 7.43 11.83
CA LEU A 691 34.60 6.59 12.29
C LEU A 691 35.03 5.14 12.56
N TYR A 692 35.99 4.63 11.79
CA TYR A 692 36.60 3.32 11.99
C TYR A 692 37.38 3.26 13.30
N ASN A 693 38.15 4.30 13.64
CA ASN A 693 38.80 4.42 14.94
C ASN A 693 37.80 4.56 16.09
N ASP A 694 36.66 5.22 15.86
CA ASP A 694 35.59 5.32 16.85
C ASP A 694 34.95 3.95 17.18
N LEU A 695 35.04 2.94 16.31
CA LEU A 695 34.56 1.58 16.63
C LEU A 695 35.28 0.98 17.84
N ASP A 696 36.61 1.09 17.91
CA ASP A 696 37.39 0.63 19.06
C ASP A 696 37.08 1.49 20.29
N LYS A 697 36.96 2.80 20.11
CA LYS A 697 36.60 3.75 21.18
C LYS A 697 35.21 3.50 21.76
N PHE A 698 34.25 2.98 21.01
CA PHE A 698 32.93 2.61 21.53
C PHE A 698 32.78 1.09 21.74
N GLY A 699 33.84 0.34 21.46
CA GLY A 699 33.91 -1.12 21.49
C GLY A 699 34.57 -1.63 22.76
N ASN A 700 35.56 -2.50 22.61
CA ASN A 700 36.26 -3.14 23.73
C ASN A 700 37.51 -2.35 24.20
N HIS A 701 37.93 -1.33 23.45
CA HIS A 701 39.06 -0.44 23.73
C HIS A 701 40.43 -1.14 23.79
N ASP A 702 40.67 -2.15 22.95
CA ASP A 702 41.94 -2.87 22.87
C ASP A 702 42.92 -2.32 21.80
N ASN A 703 42.53 -1.23 21.13
CA ASN A 703 43.22 -0.59 19.99
C ASN A 703 43.23 -1.45 18.72
N LYS A 704 42.30 -2.39 18.58
CA LYS A 704 42.08 -3.17 17.37
C LYS A 704 40.60 -3.12 17.01
N VAL A 705 40.29 -2.86 15.75
CA VAL A 705 38.90 -2.90 15.29
C VAL A 705 38.57 -4.31 14.83
N THR A 706 37.82 -5.03 15.67
CA THR A 706 37.36 -6.41 15.42
C THR A 706 35.83 -6.47 15.26
N ALA A 707 35.30 -7.66 14.95
CA ALA A 707 33.85 -7.87 14.95
C ALA A 707 33.22 -7.68 16.34
N ASP A 708 33.95 -7.94 17.42
CA ASP A 708 33.44 -7.75 18.78
C ASP A 708 33.23 -6.26 19.06
N ASP A 709 34.15 -5.40 18.60
CA ASP A 709 34.00 -3.94 18.68
C ASP A 709 32.76 -3.48 17.95
N LEU A 710 32.50 -4.01 16.76
CA LEU A 710 31.32 -3.65 15.98
C LEU A 710 30.02 -4.02 16.73
N SER A 711 29.92 -5.22 17.28
CA SER A 711 28.73 -5.65 18.04
C SER A 711 28.52 -4.87 19.35
N ILE A 712 29.58 -4.34 19.97
CA ILE A 712 29.50 -3.50 21.17
C ILE A 712 29.17 -2.05 20.79
N ALA A 713 29.92 -1.48 19.85
CA ALA A 713 29.83 -0.08 19.43
C ALA A 713 28.48 0.23 18.78
N LEU A 714 27.88 -0.68 18.02
CA LEU A 714 26.56 -0.47 17.39
C LEU A 714 25.39 -0.43 18.38
N LYS A 715 25.61 -0.76 19.67
CA LYS A 715 24.63 -0.50 20.74
C LYS A 715 24.58 0.98 21.13
N ASN A 716 25.64 1.74 20.83
CA ASN A 716 25.62 3.18 20.94
C ASN A 716 24.82 3.78 19.77
N SER A 717 23.77 4.54 20.09
CA SER A 717 22.86 5.10 19.08
C SER A 717 23.51 6.11 18.15
N GLU A 718 24.47 6.92 18.63
CA GLU A 718 25.18 7.92 17.81
C GLU A 718 26.10 7.21 16.80
N MET A 719 26.89 6.24 17.28
CA MET A 719 27.75 5.43 16.44
C MET A 719 26.92 4.70 15.36
N ARG A 720 25.82 4.07 15.76
CA ARG A 720 24.92 3.35 14.86
C ARG A 720 24.26 4.27 13.82
N ASP A 721 23.84 5.48 14.20
CA ASP A 721 23.26 6.45 13.26
C ASP A 721 24.27 6.82 12.16
N HIS A 722 25.51 7.14 12.53
CA HIS A 722 26.57 7.44 11.57
C HIS A 722 26.94 6.23 10.71
N TRP A 723 27.12 5.06 11.33
CA TRP A 723 27.55 3.84 10.66
C TRP A 723 26.52 3.33 9.65
N SER A 724 25.24 3.35 10.02
CA SER A 724 24.16 2.88 9.14
C SER A 724 23.85 3.79 7.95
N LYS A 725 24.41 5.01 7.93
CA LYS A 725 24.30 5.96 6.81
C LYS A 725 25.45 5.85 5.81
N LEU A 726 26.43 4.99 6.06
CA LEU A 726 27.45 4.68 5.06
C LEU A 726 26.85 3.84 3.93
N ILE A 727 27.32 4.12 2.71
CA ILE A 727 26.96 3.39 1.50
C ILE A 727 28.25 2.83 0.93
N ALA A 728 28.45 1.52 0.99
CA ALA A 728 29.71 0.91 0.59
C ALA A 728 29.70 0.53 -0.88
N ASP A 729 30.61 1.08 -1.65
CA ASP A 729 30.82 0.76 -3.05
C ASP A 729 31.95 -0.26 -3.18
N HIS A 730 31.60 -1.53 -3.33
CA HIS A 730 32.57 -2.63 -3.38
C HIS A 730 32.09 -3.80 -4.25
N PRO A 731 33.00 -4.73 -4.63
CA PRO A 731 32.61 -5.96 -5.31
C PRO A 731 31.73 -6.85 -4.42
N THR A 732 30.58 -7.28 -4.94
CA THR A 732 29.67 -8.21 -4.26
C THR A 732 30.30 -9.58 -4.05
N GLU A 733 29.98 -10.21 -2.91
CA GLU A 733 30.44 -11.57 -2.57
C GLU A 733 29.82 -12.64 -3.47
N TRP A 734 28.66 -12.37 -4.06
CA TRP A 734 27.85 -13.33 -4.83
C TRP A 734 28.31 -13.55 -6.28
N LYS A 735 29.39 -12.86 -6.72
CA LYS A 735 29.85 -12.86 -8.13
C LYS A 735 31.01 -13.79 -8.43
N SER A 736 32.13 -13.66 -7.72
CA SER A 736 33.37 -14.30 -8.13
C SER A 736 33.59 -15.61 -7.38
N LYS A 737 33.94 -16.67 -8.10
CA LYS A 737 34.38 -17.94 -7.54
C LYS A 737 35.71 -17.79 -6.81
N SER A 738 36.00 -18.74 -5.93
CA SER A 738 37.14 -18.78 -5.01
C SER A 738 38.53 -18.77 -5.65
N ASP A 739 38.63 -19.02 -6.95
CA ASP A 739 39.86 -18.95 -7.74
C ASP A 739 40.14 -17.55 -8.31
N ALA A 740 39.19 -16.62 -8.21
CA ALA A 740 39.35 -15.26 -8.67
C ALA A 740 40.37 -14.49 -7.81
N PRO A 741 41.14 -13.53 -8.39
CA PRO A 741 42.15 -12.76 -7.66
C PRO A 741 41.65 -12.07 -6.39
N LYS A 742 40.37 -11.69 -6.34
CA LYS A 742 39.79 -11.05 -5.15
C LYS A 742 39.81 -11.93 -3.89
N TRP A 743 39.92 -13.25 -4.04
CA TRP A 743 39.96 -14.19 -2.91
C TRP A 743 41.39 -14.61 -2.54
N ALA A 744 42.43 -14.02 -3.14
CA ALA A 744 43.82 -14.41 -2.89
C ALA A 744 44.22 -14.31 -1.40
N ARG A 745 43.70 -13.30 -0.68
CA ARG A 745 43.95 -13.11 0.76
C ARG A 745 43.42 -14.26 1.63
N LEU A 746 42.44 -15.03 1.14
CA LEU A 746 41.91 -16.18 1.87
C LEU A 746 42.97 -17.28 2.06
N ASP A 747 43.86 -17.46 1.08
CA ASP A 747 44.96 -18.43 1.17
C ASP A 747 45.94 -18.06 2.29
N GLU A 748 46.20 -16.76 2.49
CA GLU A 748 47.05 -16.25 3.58
C GLU A 748 46.36 -16.40 4.95
N LEU A 749 45.07 -16.07 5.04
CA LEU A 749 44.31 -16.13 6.29
C LEU A 749 44.15 -17.56 6.85
N LEU A 750 44.11 -18.55 5.96
CA LEU A 750 43.86 -19.96 6.31
C LEU A 750 45.04 -20.87 5.97
N GLU A 751 46.25 -20.33 5.81
CA GLU A 751 47.47 -21.10 5.49
C GLU A 751 47.70 -22.25 6.49
N ALA A 752 47.46 -21.98 7.78
CA ALA A 752 47.59 -22.98 8.84
C ALA A 752 46.48 -24.05 8.86
N PHE A 753 45.41 -23.88 8.09
CA PHE A 753 44.19 -24.70 8.13
C PHE A 753 43.75 -25.13 6.72
N PRO A 754 44.53 -25.97 6.01
CA PRO A 754 44.27 -26.33 4.61
C PRO A 754 42.91 -27.03 4.38
N ALA A 755 42.43 -27.80 5.36
CA ALA A 755 41.10 -28.43 5.28
C ALA A 755 39.97 -27.38 5.35
N VAL A 756 40.13 -26.36 6.21
CA VAL A 756 39.18 -25.25 6.35
C VAL A 756 39.20 -24.39 5.09
N LEU A 757 40.38 -24.05 4.60
CA LEU A 757 40.57 -23.31 3.34
C LEU A 757 39.86 -23.99 2.17
N LYS A 758 40.08 -25.31 2.00
CA LYS A 758 39.43 -26.09 0.95
C LYS A 758 37.90 -26.02 1.08
N HIS A 759 37.37 -26.26 2.28
CA HIS A 759 35.93 -26.24 2.52
C HIS A 759 35.33 -24.85 2.27
N GLU A 760 36.02 -23.78 2.66
CA GLU A 760 35.56 -22.41 2.47
C GLU A 760 35.56 -22.02 0.99
N LYS A 761 36.58 -22.42 0.21
CA LYS A 761 36.61 -22.22 -1.24
C LYS A 761 35.43 -22.93 -1.93
N GLU A 762 35.15 -24.18 -1.55
CA GLU A 762 33.99 -24.91 -2.06
C GLU A 762 32.66 -24.25 -1.67
N ARG A 763 32.56 -23.68 -0.47
CA ARG A 763 31.38 -22.94 0.00
C ARG A 763 31.15 -21.68 -0.82
N ILE A 764 32.19 -20.88 -1.05
CA ILE A 764 32.15 -19.68 -1.89
C ILE A 764 31.64 -20.03 -3.29
N ASP A 765 32.21 -21.06 -3.93
CA ASP A 765 31.83 -21.47 -5.29
C ASP A 765 30.35 -21.87 -5.41
N LYS A 766 29.79 -22.47 -4.35
CA LYS A 766 28.36 -22.90 -4.30
C LYS A 766 27.39 -21.75 -3.99
N LEU A 767 27.89 -20.63 -3.46
CA LEU A 767 27.08 -19.44 -3.15
C LEU A 767 27.01 -18.45 -4.33
N VAL A 768 27.96 -18.49 -5.25
CA VAL A 768 27.96 -17.62 -6.43
C VAL A 768 26.75 -17.90 -7.33
N PHE A 769 26.08 -16.83 -7.78
CA PHE A 769 24.98 -16.89 -8.74
C PHE A 769 24.93 -15.69 -9.70
N TRP A 770 25.75 -14.66 -9.48
CA TRP A 770 25.59 -13.36 -10.16
C TRP A 770 25.67 -13.42 -11.68
N ASP A 771 26.53 -14.29 -12.21
CA ASP A 771 26.71 -14.46 -13.66
C ASP A 771 25.59 -15.30 -14.31
N GLU A 772 24.74 -15.96 -13.51
CA GLU A 772 23.50 -16.61 -13.98
C GLU A 772 22.36 -15.61 -14.20
N LEU A 773 22.50 -14.37 -13.71
CA LEU A 773 21.53 -13.29 -13.92
C LEU A 773 21.59 -12.78 -15.37
N THR A 774 20.62 -13.19 -16.19
CA THR A 774 20.55 -12.87 -17.61
C THR A 774 19.37 -11.95 -17.95
N GLY A 775 19.37 -11.36 -19.16
CA GLY A 775 18.25 -10.55 -19.65
C GLY A 775 17.90 -9.38 -18.74
N SER A 776 16.61 -9.27 -18.37
CA SER A 776 16.09 -8.22 -17.48
C SER A 776 16.50 -8.36 -16.02
N ALA A 777 17.07 -9.50 -15.61
CA ALA A 777 17.59 -9.72 -14.26
C ALA A 777 19.05 -9.31 -14.08
N LYS A 778 19.75 -8.95 -15.17
CA LYS A 778 21.13 -8.47 -15.09
C LYS A 778 21.19 -7.19 -14.24
N VAL A 779 22.05 -7.20 -13.22
CA VAL A 779 22.26 -6.04 -12.33
C VAL A 779 23.35 -5.13 -12.92
N GLY A 780 22.99 -3.86 -13.14
CA GLY A 780 23.91 -2.84 -13.66
C GLY A 780 24.63 -3.27 -14.94
N ASN A 781 25.94 -3.00 -15.03
CA ASN A 781 26.77 -3.45 -16.15
C ASN A 781 27.21 -4.93 -16.04
N GLY A 782 26.90 -5.62 -14.94
CA GLY A 782 27.30 -6.99 -14.66
C GLY A 782 28.70 -7.16 -14.06
N THR A 783 29.40 -6.07 -13.71
CA THR A 783 30.73 -6.14 -13.06
C THR A 783 30.67 -6.67 -11.64
N GLY A 784 29.51 -6.60 -10.98
CA GLY A 784 29.33 -6.98 -9.58
C GLY A 784 29.85 -5.97 -8.58
N VAL A 785 30.32 -4.80 -9.02
CA VAL A 785 30.58 -3.67 -8.11
C VAL A 785 29.26 -2.90 -7.94
N VAL A 786 28.76 -2.84 -6.71
CA VAL A 786 27.48 -2.21 -6.39
C VAL A 786 27.59 -1.41 -5.09
N SER A 787 26.73 -0.41 -4.93
CA SER A 787 26.68 0.44 -3.76
C SER A 787 25.66 -0.11 -2.75
N HIS A 788 26.14 -0.70 -1.66
CA HIS A 788 25.35 -1.31 -0.59
C HIS A 788 24.90 -0.27 0.44
N PHE A 789 23.61 -0.24 0.77
CA PHE A 789 23.08 0.58 1.86
C PHE A 789 22.77 -0.31 3.05
N HIS A 790 22.80 0.24 4.26
CA HIS A 790 22.24 -0.46 5.41
C HIS A 790 20.71 -0.66 5.21
N PRO A 791 20.17 -1.90 5.22
CA PRO A 791 18.77 -2.18 4.93
C PRO A 791 17.77 -1.40 5.80
N ILE A 792 17.98 -1.38 7.12
CA ILE A 792 17.08 -0.71 8.06
C ILE A 792 17.12 0.82 7.93
N ALA A 793 18.30 1.45 7.82
CA ALA A 793 18.41 2.90 7.67
C ALA A 793 17.81 3.39 6.34
N MET A 794 18.06 2.65 5.24
CA MET A 794 17.47 2.93 3.93
C MET A 794 15.94 2.89 3.97
N VAL A 795 15.37 1.79 4.50
CA VAL A 795 13.91 1.65 4.67
C VAL A 795 13.37 2.73 5.60
N SER A 796 14.04 3.03 6.72
CA SER A 796 13.61 4.05 7.68
C SER A 796 13.49 5.44 7.04
N ASN A 797 14.44 5.81 6.18
CA ASN A 797 14.40 7.10 5.49
C ASN A 797 13.35 7.12 4.36
N MET A 798 13.09 5.98 3.71
CA MET A 798 12.05 5.84 2.67
C MET A 798 10.62 5.73 3.22
N LEU A 799 10.44 5.22 4.43
CA LEU A 799 9.13 5.09 5.05
C LEU A 799 8.45 6.46 5.15
N PRO A 800 7.17 6.58 4.77
CA PRO A 800 6.44 7.82 4.98
C PRO A 800 6.48 8.17 6.47
N GLY A 801 6.69 9.44 6.80
CA GLY A 801 6.39 9.90 8.16
C GLY A 801 4.90 9.67 8.40
N ASN A 802 4.50 9.22 9.59
CA ASN A 802 3.08 9.23 9.95
C ASN A 802 2.58 10.67 9.80
N ARG A 803 1.84 10.94 8.71
CA ARG A 803 1.45 12.29 8.34
C ARG A 803 0.49 12.83 9.38
N CYS A 804 0.82 13.99 9.94
CA CYS A 804 -0.14 14.70 10.76
C CYS A 804 -0.91 15.68 9.88
N PHE A 805 -2.02 15.21 9.32
CA PHE A 805 -2.93 16.04 8.52
C PHE A 805 -3.38 17.31 9.26
N CYS A 806 -3.52 17.23 10.58
CA CYS A 806 -3.90 18.40 11.38
C CYS A 806 -2.84 19.50 11.32
N PHE A 807 -1.56 19.12 11.34
CA PHE A 807 -0.46 20.08 11.26
C PHE A 807 -0.27 20.59 9.82
N GLU A 808 -0.27 19.68 8.84
CA GLU A 808 -0.17 20.03 7.41
C GLU A 808 -1.27 21.00 6.96
N GLN A 809 -2.48 20.85 7.49
CA GLN A 809 -3.63 21.72 7.19
C GLN A 809 -3.70 22.97 8.09
N GLY A 810 -2.73 23.17 8.99
CA GLY A 810 -2.70 24.32 9.92
C GLY A 810 -3.85 24.33 10.94
N ILE A 811 -4.42 23.16 11.27
CA ILE A 811 -5.45 23.01 12.31
C ILE A 811 -4.83 23.07 13.71
N VAL A 812 -3.60 22.57 13.82
CA VAL A 812 -2.79 22.59 15.05
C VAL A 812 -1.41 23.14 14.74
N ASP A 813 -0.79 23.79 15.73
CA ASP A 813 0.54 24.37 15.58
C ASP A 813 1.67 23.33 15.73
N SER A 814 1.34 22.06 16.00
CA SER A 814 2.26 20.92 16.17
C SER A 814 1.70 19.63 15.57
N PRO A 815 2.54 18.70 15.06
CA PRO A 815 2.11 17.34 14.77
C PRO A 815 1.50 16.64 16.00
N CYS A 816 0.31 16.03 15.83
CA CYS A 816 -0.37 15.26 16.86
C CYS A 816 0.36 13.93 17.11
N GLN A 817 1.22 13.82 18.14
CA GLN A 817 2.05 12.64 18.41
C GLN A 817 1.36 11.26 18.24
N LYS A 818 0.10 11.12 18.66
CA LYS A 818 -0.71 9.88 18.53
C LYS A 818 -2.12 10.13 17.96
N GLY A 819 -2.33 11.26 17.31
CA GLY A 819 -3.68 11.74 17.00
C GLY A 819 -4.49 12.10 18.26
N VAL A 820 -5.52 12.91 18.09
CA VAL A 820 -6.44 13.25 19.18
C VAL A 820 -7.54 12.18 19.22
N PRO A 821 -7.80 11.55 20.39
CA PRO A 821 -8.75 10.44 20.48
C PRO A 821 -10.20 10.89 20.37
N ASP A 822 -10.54 12.13 20.73
CA ASP A 822 -11.89 12.67 20.58
C ASP A 822 -11.93 14.20 20.44
N VAL A 823 -13.06 14.73 19.95
CA VAL A 823 -13.32 16.17 19.84
C VAL A 823 -13.75 16.73 21.20
N SER A 824 -12.92 17.59 21.80
CA SER A 824 -13.19 18.27 23.06
C SER A 824 -14.15 19.46 22.91
N LYS A 825 -14.61 19.99 24.04
CA LYS A 825 -15.40 21.22 24.11
C LYS A 825 -14.68 22.42 23.49
N ASP A 826 -13.38 22.55 23.73
CA ASP A 826 -12.58 23.65 23.20
C ASP A 826 -12.47 23.59 21.67
N HIS A 827 -12.41 22.39 21.09
CA HIS A 827 -12.44 22.23 19.63
C HIS A 827 -13.78 22.69 19.04
N PHE A 828 -14.90 22.39 19.70
CA PHE A 828 -16.22 22.90 19.30
C PHE A 828 -16.36 24.41 19.50
N GLU A 829 -15.78 24.98 20.55
CA GLU A 829 -15.74 26.43 20.78
C GLU A 829 -14.98 27.16 19.66
N LEU A 830 -13.82 26.63 19.28
CA LEU A 830 -13.04 27.16 18.17
C LEU A 830 -13.82 27.10 16.86
N LEU A 831 -14.46 25.96 16.56
CA LEU A 831 -15.26 25.81 15.36
C LEU A 831 -16.49 26.75 15.38
N SER A 832 -17.13 26.90 16.53
CA SER A 832 -18.24 27.83 16.76
C SER A 832 -17.85 29.26 16.39
N THR A 833 -16.70 29.70 16.88
CA THR A 833 -16.12 31.02 16.57
C THR A 833 -15.85 31.18 15.08
N GLN A 834 -15.30 30.16 14.42
CA GLN A 834 -14.98 30.19 12.99
C GLN A 834 -16.22 30.25 12.09
N LEU A 835 -17.32 29.59 12.48
CA LEU A 835 -18.52 29.46 11.64
C LEU A 835 -19.63 30.46 12.00
N GLY A 836 -19.55 31.09 13.18
CA GLY A 836 -20.63 31.90 13.73
C GLY A 836 -21.88 31.06 13.97
N VAL A 837 -21.71 29.86 14.52
CA VAL A 837 -22.77 28.91 14.88
C VAL A 837 -22.49 28.43 16.29
N GLU A 838 -23.51 28.40 17.13
CA GLU A 838 -23.38 27.97 18.52
C GLU A 838 -22.77 26.55 18.66
N ARG A 839 -21.82 26.38 19.59
CA ARG A 839 -21.10 25.11 19.79
C ARG A 839 -22.03 23.94 20.13
N GLU A 840 -23.11 24.20 20.87
CA GLU A 840 -24.11 23.19 21.24
C GLU A 840 -24.87 22.70 20.00
N VAL A 841 -25.12 23.56 18.99
CA VAL A 841 -25.73 23.16 17.71
C VAL A 841 -24.78 22.24 16.94
N LEU A 842 -23.49 22.57 16.90
CA LEU A 842 -22.47 21.75 16.24
C LEU A 842 -22.30 20.39 16.92
N ARG A 843 -22.28 20.35 18.26
CA ARG A 843 -22.18 19.09 19.02
C ARG A 843 -23.48 18.29 18.98
N ALA A 844 -24.65 18.92 18.92
CA ALA A 844 -25.93 18.20 18.84
C ALA A 844 -26.00 17.27 17.62
N ILE A 845 -25.41 17.67 16.48
CA ILE A 845 -25.31 16.79 15.31
C ILE A 845 -24.42 15.59 15.59
N ALA A 846 -23.25 15.78 16.21
CA ALA A 846 -22.37 14.66 16.58
C ALA A 846 -23.08 13.66 17.51
N VAL A 847 -23.82 14.17 18.50
CA VAL A 847 -24.59 13.35 19.45
C VAL A 847 -25.73 12.63 18.76
N ALA A 848 -26.42 13.26 17.81
CA ALA A 848 -27.48 12.62 17.02
C ALA A 848 -26.94 11.51 16.09
N GLU A 849 -25.74 11.67 15.53
CA GLU A 849 -25.11 10.68 14.65
C GLU A 849 -24.52 9.49 15.42
N THR A 850 -23.72 9.76 16.46
CA THR A 850 -22.89 8.73 17.12
C THR A 850 -23.03 8.67 18.63
N GLY A 851 -23.78 9.59 19.23
CA GLY A 851 -23.85 9.79 20.69
C GLY A 851 -22.54 10.38 21.25
N ASP A 852 -22.28 10.11 22.52
CA ASP A 852 -21.04 10.52 23.21
C ASP A 852 -19.90 9.49 23.08
N LYS A 853 -19.95 8.65 22.03
CA LYS A 853 -18.91 7.64 21.80
C LYS A 853 -17.64 8.28 21.27
N VAL A 854 -16.50 7.70 21.66
CA VAL A 854 -15.21 7.94 21.03
C VAL A 854 -15.28 7.37 19.59
N PRO A 855 -14.88 8.13 18.56
CA PRO A 855 -15.11 7.77 17.16
C PRO A 855 -14.08 6.79 16.59
N PHE A 856 -13.52 5.92 17.44
CA PHE A 856 -12.48 4.96 17.09
C PHE A 856 -12.76 3.56 17.60
N LYS A 857 -12.32 2.56 16.83
CA LYS A 857 -12.43 1.14 17.13
C LYS A 857 -11.21 0.37 16.62
N GLU A 858 -10.96 -0.76 17.25
CA GLU A 858 -9.93 -1.72 16.84
C GLU A 858 -10.60 -2.91 16.14
N TYR A 859 -10.94 -2.75 14.86
CA TYR A 859 -11.51 -3.84 14.04
C TYR A 859 -10.47 -4.91 13.68
N VAL A 860 -9.19 -4.54 13.73
CA VAL A 860 -8.03 -5.41 13.53
C VAL A 860 -7.09 -5.16 14.71
N ALA A 861 -6.63 -6.24 15.34
CA ALA A 861 -5.79 -6.17 16.54
C ALA A 861 -4.58 -5.23 16.34
N GLY A 862 -4.35 -4.34 17.30
CA GLY A 862 -3.28 -3.35 17.31
C GLY A 862 -3.47 -2.16 16.35
N LYS A 863 -4.63 -2.01 15.69
CA LYS A 863 -4.87 -0.92 14.73
C LYS A 863 -6.11 -0.09 15.08
N GLN A 864 -5.91 1.21 15.25
CA GLN A 864 -6.99 2.18 15.39
C GLN A 864 -7.66 2.45 14.04
N HIS A 865 -8.98 2.43 14.01
CA HIS A 865 -9.80 2.77 12.85
C HIS A 865 -10.90 3.75 13.26
N ALA A 866 -11.20 4.72 12.40
CA ALA A 866 -12.39 5.53 12.55
C ALA A 866 -13.64 4.62 12.50
N THR A 867 -14.65 4.95 13.30
CA THR A 867 -15.95 4.29 13.18
C THR A 867 -16.56 4.58 11.82
N ILE A 868 -17.05 3.54 11.14
CA ILE A 868 -17.69 3.66 9.83
C ILE A 868 -19.09 3.05 9.82
N LEU A 869 -19.93 3.56 8.92
CA LEU A 869 -21.14 2.88 8.47
C LEU A 869 -21.05 2.69 6.96
N TYR A 870 -21.20 1.43 6.50
CA TYR A 870 -21.08 1.09 5.09
C TYR A 870 -22.45 1.09 4.41
N GLU A 871 -22.58 1.88 3.34
CA GLU A 871 -23.82 2.08 2.60
C GLU A 871 -23.83 1.32 1.27
N ARG A 872 -24.33 0.07 1.29
CA ARG A 872 -24.41 -0.81 0.09
C ARG A 872 -25.16 -0.20 -1.11
N HIS A 873 -26.07 0.74 -0.84
CA HIS A 873 -26.82 1.45 -1.87
C HIS A 873 -26.07 2.64 -2.47
N TYR A 874 -25.15 3.24 -1.72
CA TYR A 874 -24.15 4.14 -2.29
C TYR A 874 -23.18 3.37 -3.17
N MET A 875 -22.74 2.17 -2.76
CA MET A 875 -21.87 1.33 -3.58
C MET A 875 -22.52 1.03 -4.94
N TYR A 876 -23.79 0.58 -4.94
CA TYR A 876 -24.56 0.38 -6.18
C TYR A 876 -24.60 1.66 -7.04
N ARG A 877 -24.99 2.79 -6.45
CA ARG A 877 -25.13 4.09 -7.15
C ARG A 877 -23.81 4.55 -7.76
N LEU A 878 -22.73 4.46 -7.00
CA LEU A 878 -21.42 4.98 -7.38
C LEU A 878 -20.71 4.06 -8.38
N LEU A 879 -20.86 2.73 -8.26
CA LEU A 879 -20.39 1.79 -9.30
C LEU A 879 -21.09 2.05 -10.64
N LYS A 880 -22.40 2.31 -10.60
CA LYS A 880 -23.17 2.70 -11.80
C LYS A 880 -22.62 3.98 -12.42
N LEU A 881 -22.33 5.00 -11.61
CA LEU A 881 -21.73 6.26 -12.07
C LEU A 881 -20.30 6.06 -12.62
N LYS A 882 -19.56 5.09 -12.09
CA LYS A 882 -18.21 4.72 -12.56
C LYS A 882 -18.22 3.90 -13.87
N GLY A 883 -19.40 3.50 -14.36
CA GLY A 883 -19.57 2.83 -15.65
C GLY A 883 -19.87 1.34 -15.58
N TYR A 884 -20.20 0.78 -14.40
CA TYR A 884 -20.68 -0.59 -14.31
C TYR A 884 -22.03 -0.74 -15.01
N THR A 885 -22.17 -1.79 -15.82
CA THR A 885 -23.41 -2.10 -16.53
C THR A 885 -24.52 -2.53 -15.57
N VAL A 886 -25.77 -2.37 -15.98
CA VAL A 886 -26.93 -2.80 -15.18
C VAL A 886 -26.89 -4.30 -14.90
N GLU A 887 -26.42 -5.10 -15.85
CA GLU A 887 -26.26 -6.56 -15.70
C GLU A 887 -25.25 -6.89 -14.60
N GLN A 888 -24.06 -6.30 -14.63
CA GLN A 888 -23.04 -6.49 -13.59
C GLN A 888 -23.56 -6.09 -12.20
N LEU A 889 -24.31 -4.99 -12.10
CA LEU A 889 -24.87 -4.53 -10.84
C LEU A 889 -25.98 -5.44 -10.32
N ASN A 890 -26.80 -6.01 -11.21
CA ASN A 890 -27.82 -6.99 -10.86
C ASN A 890 -27.18 -8.29 -10.37
N ASP A 891 -26.12 -8.76 -11.05
CA ASP A 891 -25.36 -9.93 -10.65
C ASP A 891 -24.73 -9.73 -9.27
N LEU A 892 -24.04 -8.60 -9.04
CA LEU A 892 -23.47 -8.25 -7.73
C LEU A 892 -24.55 -8.12 -6.65
N SER A 893 -25.72 -7.57 -6.98
CA SER A 893 -26.83 -7.45 -6.03
C SER A 893 -27.45 -8.81 -5.68
N ALA A 894 -27.41 -9.77 -6.59
CA ALA A 894 -27.88 -11.13 -6.36
C ALA A 894 -26.85 -11.98 -5.60
N SER A 895 -25.57 -11.91 -5.98
CA SER A 895 -24.49 -12.71 -5.39
C SER A 895 -24.03 -12.16 -4.03
N GLU A 896 -23.99 -10.83 -3.89
CA GLU A 896 -23.46 -10.14 -2.70
C GLU A 896 -24.40 -9.04 -2.22
N PRO A 897 -25.67 -9.36 -1.88
CA PRO A 897 -26.69 -8.38 -1.52
C PRO A 897 -26.32 -7.54 -0.29
N LYS A 898 -25.38 -8.00 0.56
CA LYS A 898 -24.91 -7.25 1.73
C LYS A 898 -23.85 -6.20 1.36
N ILE A 899 -23.27 -6.28 0.16
CA ILE A 899 -22.18 -5.42 -0.32
C ILE A 899 -22.69 -4.43 -1.34
N VAL A 900 -23.45 -4.89 -2.34
CA VAL A 900 -24.01 -4.03 -3.40
C VAL A 900 -25.50 -4.29 -3.47
N HIS A 901 -26.34 -3.27 -3.28
CA HIS A 901 -27.79 -3.42 -3.48
C HIS A 901 -28.46 -2.06 -3.59
N THR A 902 -29.56 -1.94 -4.33
CA THR A 902 -30.41 -0.74 -4.29
C THR A 902 -31.00 -0.49 -2.89
N TYR A 903 -31.44 0.73 -2.62
CA TYR A 903 -32.06 1.08 -1.34
C TYR A 903 -33.26 0.19 -1.04
N GLN A 904 -33.34 -0.33 0.19
CA GLN A 904 -34.45 -1.15 0.68
C GLN A 904 -34.84 -0.68 2.08
N SER A 905 -36.11 -0.29 2.25
CA SER A 905 -36.67 0.05 3.56
C SER A 905 -36.60 -1.15 4.50
N GLY A 906 -36.07 -0.98 5.71
CA GLY A 906 -35.98 -2.04 6.72
C GLY A 906 -34.74 -2.91 6.66
N TYR A 907 -33.74 -2.57 5.83
CA TYR A 907 -32.44 -3.24 5.86
C TYR A 907 -31.73 -3.01 7.20
N SER A 908 -31.28 -4.10 7.84
CA SER A 908 -30.50 -4.02 9.07
C SER A 908 -29.01 -3.91 8.75
N TYR A 909 -28.39 -2.84 9.24
CA TYR A 909 -26.96 -2.61 9.05
C TYR A 909 -26.12 -3.63 9.83
N GLY A 910 -26.55 -4.13 10.99
CA GLY A 910 -25.79 -5.10 11.78
C GLY A 910 -24.74 -4.45 12.68
N THR A 911 -23.75 -5.22 13.12
CA THR A 911 -22.73 -4.74 14.08
C THR A 911 -21.69 -3.82 13.43
N GLU A 912 -20.93 -3.09 14.26
CA GLU A 912 -19.80 -2.26 13.82
C GLU A 912 -18.72 -3.10 13.10
N GLN A 913 -18.40 -4.29 13.64
CA GLN A 913 -17.46 -5.23 12.99
C GLN A 913 -17.96 -5.66 11.60
N ALA A 914 -19.26 -5.94 11.47
CA ALA A 914 -19.85 -6.31 10.19
C ALA A 914 -19.80 -5.15 9.17
N GLN A 915 -19.79 -3.88 9.60
CA GLN A 915 -19.57 -2.76 8.67
C GLN A 915 -18.15 -2.80 8.10
N TYR A 916 -17.16 -3.04 8.97
CA TYR A 916 -15.77 -3.09 8.56
C TYR A 916 -15.48 -4.26 7.62
N GLU A 917 -16.02 -5.45 7.91
CA GLU A 917 -15.91 -6.61 7.01
C GLU A 917 -16.54 -6.35 5.63
N ARG A 918 -17.68 -5.65 5.58
CA ARG A 918 -18.31 -5.24 4.31
C ARG A 918 -17.46 -4.22 3.57
N PHE A 919 -16.88 -3.25 4.28
CA PHE A 919 -15.97 -2.28 3.68
C PHE A 919 -14.74 -2.95 3.06
N LEU A 920 -14.13 -3.92 3.74
CA LEU A 920 -13.02 -4.70 3.19
C LEU A 920 -13.44 -5.47 1.94
N ARG A 921 -14.56 -6.19 1.99
CA ARG A 921 -15.08 -6.92 0.84
C ARG A 921 -15.47 -6.00 -0.32
N ALA A 922 -16.09 -4.85 -0.04
CA ALA A 922 -16.41 -3.85 -1.04
C ALA A 922 -15.14 -3.25 -1.68
N SER A 923 -14.08 -3.09 -0.89
CA SER A 923 -12.80 -2.55 -1.37
C SER A 923 -12.09 -3.49 -2.33
N GLU A 924 -12.32 -4.80 -2.20
CA GLU A 924 -11.88 -5.79 -3.19
C GLU A 924 -12.61 -5.61 -4.53
N ILE A 925 -13.89 -5.21 -4.53
CA ILE A 925 -14.65 -4.93 -5.75
C ILE A 925 -14.15 -3.62 -6.39
N ASP A 926 -14.15 -2.53 -5.61
CA ASP A 926 -13.65 -1.22 -6.02
C ASP A 926 -13.33 -0.36 -4.79
N LYS A 927 -12.03 -0.25 -4.45
CA LYS A 927 -11.53 0.44 -3.25
C LYS A 927 -12.02 1.87 -3.11
N GLU A 928 -11.89 2.69 -4.16
CA GLU A 928 -12.28 4.10 -4.09
C GLU A 928 -13.80 4.22 -3.91
N VAL A 929 -14.60 3.43 -4.63
CA VAL A 929 -16.06 3.47 -4.50
C VAL A 929 -16.51 2.96 -3.12
N ALA A 930 -15.85 1.95 -2.57
CA ALA A 930 -16.10 1.47 -1.22
C ALA A 930 -15.83 2.56 -0.17
N ILE A 931 -14.70 3.28 -0.27
CA ILE A 931 -14.39 4.41 0.62
C ILE A 931 -15.46 5.51 0.53
N LYS A 932 -15.87 5.86 -0.70
CA LYS A 932 -16.95 6.84 -0.93
C LYS A 932 -18.30 6.41 -0.38
N SER A 933 -18.52 5.10 -0.28
CA SER A 933 -19.76 4.48 0.20
C SER A 933 -19.77 4.28 1.73
N CYS A 934 -18.73 4.71 2.44
CA CYS A 934 -18.73 4.75 3.90
C CYS A 934 -18.96 6.17 4.41
N SER A 935 -19.69 6.31 5.51
CA SER A 935 -19.60 7.49 6.38
C SER A 935 -18.50 7.28 7.42
N TRP A 936 -17.81 8.37 7.79
CA TRP A 936 -16.58 8.30 8.58
C TRP A 936 -16.66 9.11 9.88
N GLY A 937 -16.14 8.51 10.96
CA GLY A 937 -15.78 9.19 12.21
C GLY A 937 -16.98 9.71 13.02
N LYS A 938 -16.72 10.70 13.89
CA LYS A 938 -17.68 11.22 14.88
C LYS A 938 -18.94 11.83 14.27
N PHE A 939 -18.81 12.41 13.07
CA PHE A 939 -19.88 13.13 12.39
C PHE A 939 -20.53 12.31 11.27
N GLN A 940 -20.05 11.09 11.01
CA GLN A 940 -20.58 10.22 9.96
C GLN A 940 -20.73 10.94 8.59
N VAL A 941 -19.74 11.73 8.20
CA VAL A 941 -19.74 12.37 6.88
C VAL A 941 -19.34 11.34 5.82
N MET A 942 -20.12 11.27 4.72
CA MET A 942 -19.83 10.34 3.62
C MET A 942 -18.46 10.60 2.98
N GLY A 943 -17.75 9.52 2.64
CA GLY A 943 -16.45 9.57 1.95
C GLY A 943 -16.53 10.12 0.53
N GLU A 944 -17.73 10.22 -0.07
CA GLU A 944 -17.92 10.77 -1.43
C GLU A 944 -17.41 12.21 -1.58
N TYR A 945 -17.33 12.98 -0.49
CA TYR A 945 -16.88 14.37 -0.47
C TYR A 945 -15.37 14.55 -0.24
N PHE A 946 -14.56 13.47 -0.29
CA PHE A 946 -13.15 13.51 0.10
C PHE A 946 -12.37 14.61 -0.64
N ALA A 947 -12.68 14.83 -1.92
CA ALA A 947 -11.98 15.77 -2.82
C ALA A 947 -12.10 17.24 -2.37
N ARG A 948 -12.95 17.56 -1.39
CA ARG A 948 -13.04 18.92 -0.82
C ARG A 948 -11.95 19.24 0.19
N LEU A 949 -11.27 18.23 0.71
CA LEU A 949 -10.24 18.39 1.74
C LEU A 949 -8.99 17.57 1.47
N TYR A 950 -9.13 16.40 0.83
CA TYR A 950 -8.05 15.44 0.61
C TYR A 950 -7.76 15.28 -0.88
N LYS A 951 -6.51 14.96 -1.23
CA LYS A 951 -6.07 14.75 -2.61
C LYS A 951 -6.55 13.41 -3.17
N SER A 952 -6.79 12.41 -2.30
CA SER A 952 -7.28 11.08 -2.69
C SER A 952 -8.22 10.46 -1.64
N SER A 953 -8.95 9.42 -2.04
CA SER A 953 -9.78 8.65 -1.09
C SER A 953 -8.94 7.94 -0.03
N ASP A 954 -7.73 7.51 -0.38
CA ASP A 954 -6.80 6.85 0.55
C ASP A 954 -6.31 7.83 1.62
N GLU A 955 -6.06 9.09 1.24
CA GLU A 955 -5.69 10.15 2.17
C GLU A 955 -6.83 10.44 3.17
N LEU A 956 -8.09 10.39 2.74
CA LEU A 956 -9.23 10.46 3.65
C LEU A 956 -9.19 9.31 4.68
N VAL A 957 -8.96 8.07 4.24
CA VAL A 957 -8.90 6.92 5.17
C VAL A 957 -7.77 7.09 6.19
N GLU A 958 -6.58 7.50 5.74
CA GLU A 958 -5.42 7.76 6.61
C GLU A 958 -5.74 8.84 7.64
N ALA A 959 -6.24 10.00 7.19
CA ALA A 959 -6.56 11.13 8.05
C ALA A 959 -7.66 10.83 9.06
N GLN A 960 -8.73 10.16 8.63
CA GLN A 960 -9.84 9.79 9.50
C GLN A 960 -9.42 8.74 10.54
N ASN A 961 -8.61 7.74 10.19
CA ASN A 961 -8.13 6.75 11.16
C ASN A 961 -7.13 7.32 12.17
N TYR A 962 -6.45 8.40 11.79
CA TYR A 962 -5.39 9.00 12.61
C TYR A 962 -5.91 9.90 13.74
N CYS A 963 -6.84 10.84 13.48
CA CYS A 963 -7.16 11.89 14.46
C CYS A 963 -8.60 12.39 14.40
N ALA A 964 -9.27 12.52 15.55
CA ALA A 964 -10.65 13.01 15.63
C ALA A 964 -10.79 14.47 15.15
N LEU A 965 -9.72 15.27 15.18
CA LEU A 965 -9.73 16.62 14.60
C LEU A 965 -9.92 16.60 13.08
N GLN A 966 -9.49 15.53 12.39
CA GLN A 966 -9.78 15.37 10.96
C GLN A 966 -11.27 15.05 10.72
N HIS A 967 -11.96 14.42 11.68
CA HIS A 967 -13.41 14.24 11.59
C HIS A 967 -14.11 15.60 11.67
N LEU A 968 -13.68 16.44 12.62
CA LEU A 968 -14.21 17.80 12.82
C LEU A 968 -13.94 18.71 11.62
N GLN A 969 -12.74 18.66 11.06
CA GLN A 969 -12.39 19.45 9.88
C GLN A 969 -13.19 19.00 8.65
N TYR A 970 -13.31 17.69 8.44
CA TYR A 970 -14.09 17.17 7.32
C TYR A 970 -15.57 17.54 7.43
N PHE A 971 -16.12 17.52 8.65
CA PHE A 971 -17.44 18.04 8.97
C PHE A 971 -17.58 19.54 8.67
N LYS A 972 -16.63 20.39 9.08
CA LYS A 972 -16.61 21.82 8.75
C LYS A 972 -16.69 22.05 7.24
N ILE A 973 -15.89 21.33 6.46
CA ILE A 973 -15.89 21.43 5.00
C ILE A 973 -17.22 20.99 4.41
N PHE A 974 -17.79 19.88 4.90
CA PHE A 974 -19.11 19.42 4.49
C PHE A 974 -20.21 20.47 4.74
N LEU A 975 -20.23 21.10 5.92
CA LEU A 975 -21.19 22.15 6.26
C LEU A 975 -21.07 23.40 5.38
N THR A 976 -19.83 23.81 5.08
CA THR A 976 -19.51 25.11 4.46
C THR A 976 -19.37 25.07 2.94
N LYS A 977 -18.96 23.92 2.37
CA LYS A 977 -18.67 23.77 0.94
C LYS A 977 -19.68 22.91 0.20
N GLU A 978 -20.41 22.03 0.89
CA GLU A 978 -21.35 21.11 0.24
C GLU A 978 -22.82 21.41 0.56
N LYS A 979 -23.20 21.51 1.84
CA LYS A 979 -24.63 21.54 2.22
C LYS A 979 -25.22 22.93 2.45
N ASN A 980 -24.40 23.98 2.44
CA ASN A 980 -24.83 25.34 2.80
C ASN A 980 -25.63 25.34 4.13
N MET A 981 -25.02 24.78 5.17
CA MET A 981 -25.73 24.43 6.41
C MET A 981 -25.76 25.57 7.45
N LEU A 982 -24.90 26.58 7.30
CA LEU A 982 -24.67 27.59 8.35
C LEU A 982 -25.93 28.37 8.72
N GLU A 983 -26.72 28.81 7.74
CA GLU A 983 -27.92 29.61 8.00
C GLU A 983 -29.02 28.82 8.73
N PRO A 984 -29.41 27.61 8.28
CA PRO A 984 -30.27 26.73 9.07
C PRO A 984 -29.77 26.48 10.49
N MET A 985 -28.46 26.33 10.69
CA MET A 985 -27.88 26.09 12.02
C MET A 985 -27.98 27.32 12.94
N ARG A 986 -27.74 28.53 12.43
CA ARG A 986 -27.95 29.78 13.20
C ARG A 986 -29.40 29.96 13.61
N GLN A 987 -30.31 29.63 12.71
CA GLN A 987 -31.76 29.70 12.94
C GLN A 987 -32.31 28.51 13.75
N LYS A 988 -31.47 27.50 14.04
CA LYS A 988 -31.87 26.26 14.72
C LYS A 988 -33.05 25.57 14.01
N ASN A 989 -33.06 25.62 12.68
CA ASN A 989 -34.08 24.99 11.86
C ASN A 989 -33.80 23.48 11.74
N TRP A 990 -34.15 22.73 12.78
CA TRP A 990 -33.82 21.31 12.95
C TRP A 990 -34.29 20.45 11.77
N LEU A 991 -35.49 20.71 11.25
CA LEU A 991 -36.01 19.98 10.10
C LEU A 991 -35.16 20.18 8.85
N THR A 992 -34.76 21.43 8.58
CA THR A 992 -33.90 21.73 7.42
C THR A 992 -32.49 21.15 7.61
N ILE A 993 -31.96 21.19 8.83
CA ILE A 993 -30.66 20.58 9.16
C ILE A 993 -30.72 19.08 8.89
N ALA A 994 -31.70 18.38 9.46
CA ALA A 994 -31.87 16.94 9.30
C ALA A 994 -32.05 16.53 7.82
N LYS A 995 -32.88 17.25 7.06
CA LYS A 995 -33.08 16.98 5.62
C LYS A 995 -31.82 17.13 4.81
N LYS A 996 -31.03 18.16 5.07
CA LYS A 996 -29.77 18.41 4.35
C LYS A 996 -28.66 17.44 4.75
N TYR A 997 -28.68 16.96 5.99
CA TYR A 997 -27.64 16.08 6.55
C TYR A 997 -27.92 14.60 6.20
N ASN A 998 -29.13 14.11 6.48
CA ASN A 998 -29.49 12.69 6.35
C ASN A 998 -30.43 12.41 5.15
N GLY A 999 -30.87 13.44 4.43
CA GLY A 999 -31.70 13.34 3.23
C GLY A 999 -33.18 13.68 3.47
N GLU A 1000 -33.92 13.94 2.38
CA GLU A 1000 -35.32 14.42 2.42
C GLU A 1000 -36.30 13.46 3.12
N ASN A 1001 -35.95 12.17 3.15
CA ASN A 1001 -36.78 11.11 3.73
C ASN A 1001 -36.38 10.76 5.17
N GLN A 1002 -35.62 11.62 5.86
CA GLN A 1002 -35.27 11.42 7.27
C GLN A 1002 -36.55 11.38 8.13
N ILE A 1003 -36.57 10.50 9.15
CA ILE A 1003 -37.68 10.38 10.10
C ILE A 1003 -37.14 10.54 11.52
N GLY A 1004 -37.60 11.58 12.23
CA GLY A 1004 -37.32 11.81 13.66
C GLY A 1004 -35.92 12.35 13.98
N TYR A 1005 -35.09 12.57 12.97
CA TYR A 1005 -33.71 13.03 13.17
C TYR A 1005 -33.66 14.49 13.61
N ASP A 1006 -34.59 15.32 13.14
CA ASP A 1006 -34.79 16.69 13.61
C ASP A 1006 -35.11 16.76 15.12
N VAL A 1007 -35.95 15.83 15.61
CA VAL A 1007 -36.25 15.69 17.04
C VAL A 1007 -35.02 15.24 17.83
N ASN A 1008 -34.24 14.30 17.29
CA ASN A 1008 -33.01 13.83 17.93
C ASN A 1008 -31.98 14.96 18.09
N ILE A 1009 -31.75 15.76 17.03
CA ILE A 1009 -30.86 16.92 17.09
C ILE A 1009 -31.39 17.94 18.12
N SER A 1010 -32.68 18.26 18.10
CA SER A 1010 -33.26 19.24 19.04
C SER A 1010 -33.10 18.79 20.49
N ASN A 1011 -33.41 17.53 20.80
CA ASN A 1011 -33.27 16.98 22.14
C ASN A 1011 -31.81 16.96 22.61
N ALA A 1012 -30.88 16.60 21.73
CA ALA A 1012 -29.45 16.64 22.03
C ALA A 1012 -28.99 18.07 22.32
N TYR A 1013 -29.42 19.04 21.52
CA TYR A 1013 -29.13 20.46 21.75
C TYR A 1013 -29.65 20.93 23.13
N ASP A 1014 -30.89 20.61 23.49
CA ASP A 1014 -31.48 21.05 24.77
C ASP A 1014 -30.72 20.45 25.97
N GLN A 1015 -30.33 19.17 25.88
CA GLN A 1015 -29.53 18.52 26.92
C GLN A 1015 -28.13 19.14 27.06
N LEU A 1016 -27.48 19.46 25.94
CA LEU A 1016 -26.19 20.13 25.93
C LEU A 1016 -26.29 21.53 26.50
N LYS A 1017 -27.35 22.27 26.17
CA LYS A 1017 -27.55 23.63 26.66
C LYS A 1017 -27.74 23.70 28.17
N ALA A 1018 -28.34 22.66 28.76
CA ALA A 1018 -28.52 22.57 30.19
C ALA A 1018 -27.24 22.15 30.95
N ASN A 1019 -26.39 21.31 30.35
CA ASN A 1019 -25.41 20.53 31.11
C ASN A 1019 -23.96 20.57 30.62
N TRP A 1020 -23.64 21.21 29.48
CA TRP A 1020 -22.33 21.06 28.83
C TRP A 1020 -21.37 22.25 28.90
#